data_AF-A0A952X4D6-F1
#
_entry.id   AF-A0A952X4D6-F1
#
_cell.length_a   1.000
_cell.length_b   1.000
_cell.length_c   1.000
_cell.angle_alpha   90.00
_cell.angle_beta   90.00
_cell.angle_gamma   90.00
#
_symmetry.space_group_name_H-M   'P 1'
#
loop_
_entity.id
_entity.type
_entity.pdbx_description
1 polymer ?
#
loop_
_entity_poly.entity_id
_entity_poly.type
_entity_poly.pdbx_seq_one_letter_code
_entity_poly.pdbx_strand_id
1 'polypeptide(L)'
;MTDPPAASGAVITERWPRLVVLVAVVLSTVRLLESAPLQSANDRSRWTTVWSLVERGTYQVDEIIRVPGWDTIDKVRHDGHFYSSKPPLLSTIVAGLYWLEMRTLGWRLVPDNLQDTAWATRLLLWFVNILPTWIALECFSRILWRESARVWTRAFVLTAAAFGTLWAAYLPSLNNHTPALCCVVFALASLWTSPGQPLSASRAALAGLFAAGATVFELPAAALLAGLGLWVLLKDRRLALWFAAGAALPIGAHFLTNVLATGDWRPFYAAYGTEKYNYVFEGIPSYWMEPRGVDRARDSFGTYLLHCTIGHHGLLSLSPVWLLALFGAVRSTTGREKLVQASWLGVALTAIVFSFYLSRPAHYNYGGVSVGLRWMLWLIPFWLLLLIPACDRLSGWTPGRAVSALLLALSIVSAWHPFNAPWRQPWLFEWMQARGWIDYRDPAPQFDRPVRSWVFQLPSGPAAHPDDWIELAGTELDGSALTLRVADGGPAEVDGRPARSIDFTWNPGRANERRHQLTLDIQRFEAGEDVADCLLWPDGEPDSSEVAQAVEFLRGLPLPQTYRCAAVRYAKLSLRPDAFRCLIGAAAASRRSSSPHVASVTIRSEIWLCPEVPFGIVLWDTQTTNASTRAPLASRRLTLARAGRILETP
;
A
#
# COMPACT_ATOMS: atom_id res chain seq x y z
N MET A 1 23.65 15.72 -65.21
CA MET A 1 22.47 15.69 -64.33
C MET A 1 22.40 14.34 -63.65
N THR A 2 22.89 14.25 -62.42
CA THR A 2 22.58 13.16 -61.48
C THR A 2 22.81 13.74 -60.08
N ASP A 3 21.76 14.32 -59.51
CA ASP A 3 21.75 14.69 -58.10
C ASP A 3 21.83 13.43 -57.23
N PRO A 4 22.62 13.41 -56.14
CA PRO A 4 22.61 12.30 -55.20
C PRO A 4 21.36 12.36 -54.30
N PRO A 5 20.83 11.22 -53.86
CA PRO A 5 19.63 11.16 -53.02
C PRO A 5 19.98 11.52 -51.56
N ALA A 6 19.89 12.81 -51.21
CA ALA A 6 20.18 13.30 -49.86
C ALA A 6 18.93 13.58 -48.98
N ALA A 7 17.71 13.25 -49.44
CA ALA A 7 16.48 13.68 -48.77
C ALA A 7 15.86 12.66 -47.79
N SER A 8 16.09 11.35 -47.92
CA SER A 8 15.36 10.35 -47.13
C SER A 8 15.93 10.11 -45.72
N GLY A 9 17.25 10.24 -45.53
CA GLY A 9 17.91 10.05 -44.23
C GLY A 9 17.73 11.21 -43.24
N ALA A 10 17.60 12.45 -43.73
CA ALA A 10 17.37 13.63 -42.92
C ALA A 10 15.96 13.69 -42.32
N VAL A 11 14.94 13.18 -43.03
CA VAL A 11 13.55 13.17 -42.57
C VAL A 11 13.31 12.15 -41.45
N ILE A 12 14.00 11.00 -41.46
CA ILE A 12 13.92 9.98 -40.41
C ILE A 12 14.62 10.43 -39.13
N THR A 13 15.70 11.22 -39.23
CA THR A 13 16.49 11.67 -38.07
C THR A 13 15.79 12.75 -37.22
N GLU A 14 14.81 13.47 -37.75
CA GLU A 14 14.00 14.43 -36.97
C GLU A 14 12.72 13.84 -36.37
N ARG A 15 12.17 12.74 -36.93
CA ARG A 15 10.85 12.20 -36.52
C ARG A 15 10.92 11.14 -35.41
N TRP A 16 12.04 10.45 -35.24
CA TRP A 16 12.16 9.39 -34.24
C TRP A 16 11.91 9.83 -32.78
N PRO A 17 12.26 11.06 -32.30
CA PRO A 17 11.98 11.44 -30.92
C PRO A 17 10.48 11.48 -30.66
N ARG A 18 9.70 12.01 -31.60
CA ARG A 18 8.23 12.03 -31.53
C ARG A 18 7.67 10.63 -31.54
N LEU A 19 8.27 9.70 -32.30
CA LEU A 19 7.87 8.29 -32.28
C LEU A 19 8.12 7.65 -30.92
N VAL A 20 9.29 7.86 -30.32
CA VAL A 20 9.60 7.35 -28.96
C VAL A 20 8.62 7.88 -27.93
N VAL A 21 8.33 9.18 -27.97
CA VAL A 21 7.36 9.82 -27.08
C VAL A 21 5.95 9.27 -27.31
N LEU A 22 5.52 9.14 -28.58
CA LEU A 22 4.21 8.58 -28.92
C LEU A 22 4.07 7.14 -28.40
N VAL A 23 5.07 6.29 -28.62
CA VAL A 23 5.08 4.91 -28.11
C VAL A 23 5.02 4.90 -26.59
N ALA A 24 5.75 5.79 -25.91
CA ALA A 24 5.70 5.91 -24.45
C ALA A 24 4.30 6.28 -23.95
N VAL A 25 3.63 7.24 -24.61
CA VAL A 25 2.26 7.65 -24.26
C VAL A 25 1.26 6.53 -24.50
N VAL A 26 1.35 5.84 -25.65
CA VAL A 26 0.47 4.71 -25.99
C VAL A 26 0.64 3.60 -24.96
N LEU A 27 1.87 3.15 -24.69
CA LEU A 27 2.12 2.08 -23.74
C LEU A 27 1.72 2.47 -22.31
N SER A 28 1.94 3.73 -21.91
CA SER A 28 1.50 4.22 -20.59
C SER A 28 -0.02 4.29 -20.48
N THR A 29 -0.71 4.60 -21.58
CA THR A 29 -2.18 4.60 -21.63
C THR A 29 -2.72 3.18 -21.55
N VAL A 30 -2.15 2.22 -22.30
CA VAL A 30 -2.50 0.79 -22.18
C VAL A 30 -2.29 0.30 -20.76
N ARG A 31 -1.15 0.63 -20.15
CA ARG A 31 -0.83 0.31 -18.76
C ARG A 31 -1.90 0.82 -17.79
N LEU A 32 -2.34 2.07 -17.95
CA LEU A 32 -3.40 2.67 -17.14
C LEU A 32 -4.76 1.97 -17.33
N LEU A 33 -5.11 1.58 -18.57
CA LEU A 33 -6.34 0.86 -18.85
C LEU A 33 -6.37 -0.54 -18.23
N GLU A 34 -5.22 -1.21 -18.14
CA GLU A 34 -5.06 -2.52 -17.47
C GLU A 34 -4.95 -2.43 -15.94
N SER A 35 -4.86 -1.21 -15.40
CA SER A 35 -4.69 -1.00 -13.96
C SER A 35 -6.05 -0.90 -13.25
N ALA A 36 -6.13 -1.48 -12.06
CA ALA A 36 -7.26 -1.31 -11.17
C ALA A 36 -7.26 0.11 -10.57
N PRO A 37 -8.43 0.69 -10.24
CA PRO A 37 -8.48 1.93 -9.47
C PRO A 37 -8.02 1.69 -8.02
N LEU A 38 -7.69 2.77 -7.30
CA LEU A 38 -7.50 2.74 -5.84
C LEU A 38 -6.43 1.74 -5.35
N GLN A 39 -5.29 1.68 -6.04
CA GLN A 39 -4.33 0.55 -5.98
C GLN A 39 -3.64 0.37 -4.63
N SER A 40 -3.60 1.39 -3.77
CA SER A 40 -2.96 1.31 -2.46
C SER A 40 -3.57 2.26 -1.44
N ALA A 41 -3.20 2.09 -0.17
CA ALA A 41 -3.53 3.06 0.86
C ALA A 41 -3.04 4.48 0.50
N ASN A 42 -1.87 4.60 -0.12
CA ASN A 42 -1.31 5.89 -0.51
C ASN A 42 -2.15 6.59 -1.58
N ASP A 43 -2.61 5.82 -2.57
CA ASP A 43 -3.48 6.24 -3.65
C ASP A 43 -4.87 6.62 -3.10
N ARG A 44 -5.48 5.70 -2.33
CA ARG A 44 -6.80 5.87 -1.71
C ARG A 44 -6.89 7.07 -0.78
N SER A 45 -5.81 7.36 -0.05
CA SER A 45 -5.74 8.55 0.79
C SER A 45 -5.97 9.84 0.00
N ARG A 46 -5.54 9.92 -1.27
CA ARG A 46 -5.80 11.09 -2.12
C ARG A 46 -7.20 11.06 -2.73
N TRP A 47 -7.65 9.89 -3.19
CA TRP A 47 -8.97 9.72 -3.79
C TRP A 47 -10.12 9.97 -2.83
N THR A 48 -9.97 9.57 -1.56
CA THR A 48 -10.96 9.85 -0.51
C THR A 48 -11.16 11.35 -0.32
N THR A 49 -10.08 12.15 -0.35
CA THR A 49 -10.17 13.62 -0.37
C THR A 49 -10.83 14.15 -1.64
N VAL A 50 -10.46 13.62 -2.82
CA VAL A 50 -11.07 14.02 -4.11
C VAL A 50 -12.58 13.82 -4.10
N TRP A 51 -13.01 12.63 -3.68
CA TRP A 51 -14.41 12.27 -3.55
C TRP A 51 -15.13 13.19 -2.55
N SER A 52 -14.56 13.38 -1.35
CA SER A 52 -15.20 14.15 -0.28
C SER A 52 -15.34 15.64 -0.64
N LEU A 53 -14.36 16.21 -1.33
CA LEU A 53 -14.46 17.59 -1.80
C LEU A 53 -15.59 17.81 -2.80
N VAL A 54 -15.78 16.88 -3.74
CA VAL A 54 -16.80 17.04 -4.80
C VAL A 54 -18.19 16.60 -4.34
N GLU A 55 -18.28 15.48 -3.64
CA GLU A 55 -19.57 14.86 -3.26
C GLU A 55 -20.10 15.37 -1.91
N ARG A 56 -19.24 15.93 -1.06
CA ARG A 56 -19.61 16.41 0.29
C ARG A 56 -19.15 17.83 0.61
N GLY A 57 -18.32 18.46 -0.23
CA GLY A 57 -17.83 19.81 0.01
C GLY A 57 -16.90 19.94 1.23
N THR A 58 -16.22 18.87 1.63
CA THR A 58 -15.37 18.82 2.83
C THR A 58 -14.07 18.06 2.60
N TYR A 59 -13.04 18.36 3.40
CA TYR A 59 -11.80 17.59 3.47
C TYR A 59 -11.90 16.37 4.40
N GLN A 60 -12.98 16.27 5.19
CA GLN A 60 -13.27 15.13 6.04
C GLN A 60 -13.59 13.91 5.19
N VAL A 61 -12.99 12.76 5.50
CA VAL A 61 -13.13 11.52 4.74
C VAL A 61 -13.91 10.42 5.48
N ASP A 62 -14.58 10.77 6.59
CA ASP A 62 -15.24 9.83 7.52
C ASP A 62 -16.19 8.85 6.84
N GLU A 63 -16.96 9.33 5.87
CA GLU A 63 -17.97 8.52 5.17
C GLU A 63 -17.31 7.53 4.20
N ILE A 64 -16.46 8.04 3.31
CA ILE A 64 -15.93 7.25 2.21
C ILE A 64 -14.97 6.14 2.68
N ILE A 65 -14.23 6.35 3.76
CA ILE A 65 -13.33 5.33 4.31
C ILE A 65 -14.07 4.14 4.93
N ARG A 66 -15.38 4.26 5.20
CA ARG A 66 -16.21 3.14 5.68
C ARG A 66 -16.65 2.22 4.54
N VAL A 67 -16.54 2.68 3.28
CA VAL A 67 -16.91 1.88 2.11
C VAL A 67 -15.80 0.86 1.81
N PRO A 68 -16.13 -0.43 1.61
CA PRO A 68 -15.16 -1.45 1.23
C PRO A 68 -14.34 -1.04 0.01
N GLY A 69 -13.01 -1.17 0.11
CA GLY A 69 -12.09 -0.81 -0.97
C GLY A 69 -11.64 0.66 -0.98
N TRP A 70 -12.20 1.54 -0.15
CA TRP A 70 -11.79 2.95 -0.04
C TRP A 70 -10.91 3.26 1.17
N ASP A 71 -10.95 2.42 2.21
CA ASP A 71 -10.19 2.65 3.44
C ASP A 71 -8.66 2.71 3.23
N THR A 72 -7.98 3.50 4.05
CA THR A 72 -6.55 3.74 3.97
C THR A 72 -5.89 3.81 5.35
N ILE A 73 -4.66 3.32 5.43
CA ILE A 73 -3.77 3.54 6.58
C ILE A 73 -3.14 4.94 6.55
N ASP A 74 -3.13 5.60 5.39
CA ASP A 74 -2.57 6.94 5.19
C ASP A 74 -3.61 8.03 5.56
N LYS A 75 -4.15 7.96 6.77
CA LYS A 75 -5.11 8.92 7.33
C LYS A 75 -4.72 9.34 8.74
N VAL A 76 -5.26 10.47 9.18
CA VAL A 76 -5.08 11.01 10.53
C VAL A 76 -6.44 11.29 11.16
N ARG A 77 -6.47 11.35 12.49
CA ARG A 77 -7.63 11.79 13.25
C ARG A 77 -7.38 13.18 13.82
N HIS A 78 -8.27 14.13 13.53
CA HIS A 78 -8.19 15.49 14.02
C HIS A 78 -9.60 15.99 14.34
N ASP A 79 -9.79 16.53 15.55
CA ASP A 79 -11.04 17.14 16.00
C ASP A 79 -12.28 16.26 15.78
N GLY A 80 -12.13 14.96 16.06
CA GLY A 80 -13.21 13.98 15.93
C GLY A 80 -13.35 13.33 14.56
N HIS A 81 -12.70 13.88 13.52
CA HIS A 81 -12.86 13.49 12.13
C HIS A 81 -11.60 12.86 11.52
N PHE A 82 -11.79 12.09 10.45
CA PHE A 82 -10.72 11.55 9.64
C PHE A 82 -10.36 12.44 8.45
N TYR A 83 -9.06 12.56 8.20
CA TYR A 83 -8.52 13.29 7.06
C TYR A 83 -7.42 12.48 6.37
N SER A 84 -7.20 12.74 5.08
CA SER A 84 -6.00 12.27 4.39
C SER A 84 -4.74 12.80 5.08
N SER A 85 -3.72 11.95 5.21
CA SER A 85 -2.40 12.37 5.70
C SER A 85 -1.56 13.11 4.65
N LYS A 86 -2.03 13.17 3.38
CA LYS A 86 -1.30 13.79 2.28
C LYS A 86 -1.58 15.28 2.18
N PRO A 87 -0.61 16.09 1.71
CA PRO A 87 -0.88 17.50 1.42
C PRO A 87 -2.08 17.68 0.47
N PRO A 88 -3.04 18.56 0.79
CA PRO A 88 -4.34 18.62 0.14
C PRO A 88 -4.32 19.21 -1.27
N LEU A 89 -3.32 20.01 -1.62
CA LEU A 89 -3.28 20.75 -2.89
C LEU A 89 -3.49 19.85 -4.12
N LEU A 90 -2.77 18.73 -4.21
CA LEU A 90 -2.89 17.81 -5.36
C LEU A 90 -4.32 17.24 -5.44
N SER A 91 -4.86 16.75 -4.33
CA SER A 91 -6.24 16.25 -4.30
C SER A 91 -7.27 17.34 -4.62
N THR A 92 -7.00 18.59 -4.25
CA THR A 92 -7.87 19.72 -4.57
C THR A 92 -7.89 20.03 -6.07
N ILE A 93 -6.71 20.00 -6.72
CA ILE A 93 -6.61 20.15 -8.17
C ILE A 93 -7.36 19.02 -8.88
N VAL A 94 -7.16 17.78 -8.44
CA VAL A 94 -7.83 16.60 -9.01
C VAL A 94 -9.33 16.65 -8.75
N ALA A 95 -9.79 17.14 -7.60
CA ALA A 95 -11.21 17.37 -7.31
C ALA A 95 -11.84 18.35 -8.29
N GLY A 96 -11.15 19.43 -8.67
CA GLY A 96 -11.62 20.34 -9.72
C GLY A 96 -11.79 19.65 -11.08
N LEU A 97 -10.85 18.76 -11.45
CA LEU A 97 -10.95 17.97 -12.67
C LEU A 97 -12.08 16.93 -12.60
N TYR A 98 -12.24 16.26 -11.45
CA TYR A 98 -13.33 15.31 -11.22
C TYR A 98 -14.68 16.00 -11.28
N TRP A 99 -14.82 17.18 -10.69
CA TRP A 99 -16.05 17.98 -10.81
C TRP A 99 -16.39 18.29 -12.27
N LEU A 100 -15.39 18.66 -13.10
CA LEU A 100 -15.61 18.92 -14.52
C LEU A 100 -16.03 17.66 -15.26
N GLU A 101 -15.34 16.55 -15.04
CA GLU A 101 -15.66 15.24 -15.61
C GLU A 101 -17.09 14.81 -15.25
N MET A 102 -17.47 14.90 -13.98
CA MET A 102 -18.81 14.58 -13.50
C MET A 102 -19.87 15.47 -14.16
N ARG A 103 -19.60 16.78 -14.32
CA ARG A 103 -20.55 17.73 -14.90
C ARG A 103 -20.70 17.60 -16.42
N THR A 104 -19.67 17.12 -17.11
CA THR A 104 -19.65 17.09 -18.58
C THR A 104 -19.91 15.70 -19.16
N LEU A 105 -19.36 14.65 -18.54
CA LEU A 105 -19.47 13.26 -19.01
C LEU A 105 -20.42 12.42 -18.16
N GLY A 106 -20.79 12.88 -16.96
CA GLY A 106 -21.62 12.11 -16.02
C GLY A 106 -20.88 10.95 -15.34
N TRP A 107 -19.57 10.81 -15.54
CA TRP A 107 -18.76 9.79 -14.89
C TRP A 107 -18.52 10.16 -13.42
N ARG A 108 -18.73 9.19 -12.52
CA ARG A 108 -18.68 9.42 -11.06
C ARG A 108 -17.75 8.43 -10.39
N LEU A 109 -17.17 8.87 -9.28
CA LEU A 109 -16.51 8.02 -8.31
C LEU A 109 -17.59 7.33 -7.46
N VAL A 110 -18.12 6.20 -7.94
CA VAL A 110 -19.21 5.46 -7.30
C VAL A 110 -18.64 4.49 -6.27
N PRO A 111 -18.84 4.72 -4.95
CA PRO A 111 -18.15 3.95 -3.93
C PRO A 111 -18.43 2.45 -3.98
N ASP A 112 -19.69 2.08 -4.24
CA ASP A 112 -20.15 0.68 -4.30
C ASP A 112 -19.98 0.04 -5.69
N ASN A 113 -19.52 0.81 -6.70
CA ASN A 113 -19.25 0.30 -8.04
C ASN A 113 -17.84 0.71 -8.50
N LEU A 114 -16.88 -0.20 -8.27
CA LEU A 114 -15.48 0.01 -8.67
C LEU A 114 -15.30 0.08 -10.19
N GLN A 115 -16.21 -0.46 -11.00
CA GLN A 115 -16.11 -0.39 -12.45
C GLN A 115 -16.36 1.03 -12.97
N ASP A 116 -17.40 1.70 -12.44
CA ASP A 116 -17.67 3.11 -12.79
C ASP A 116 -16.56 4.02 -12.26
N THR A 117 -16.09 3.76 -11.04
CA THR A 117 -14.91 4.43 -10.47
C THR A 117 -13.66 4.26 -11.34
N ALA A 118 -13.47 3.10 -11.98
CA ALA A 118 -12.31 2.85 -12.83
C ALA A 118 -12.26 3.80 -14.04
N TRP A 119 -13.39 4.06 -14.70
CA TRP A 119 -13.40 4.96 -15.86
C TRP A 119 -13.10 6.41 -15.47
N ALA A 120 -13.73 6.89 -14.39
CA ALA A 120 -13.48 8.23 -13.87
C ALA A 120 -11.99 8.41 -13.48
N THR A 121 -11.47 7.50 -12.66
CA THR A 121 -10.06 7.56 -12.24
C THR A 121 -9.08 7.49 -13.41
N ARG A 122 -9.34 6.67 -14.45
CA ARG A 122 -8.47 6.56 -15.62
C ARG A 122 -8.39 7.86 -16.41
N LEU A 123 -9.51 8.54 -16.67
CA LEU A 123 -9.47 9.80 -17.40
C LEU A 123 -8.71 10.87 -16.61
N LEU A 124 -8.97 10.98 -15.31
CA LEU A 124 -8.26 11.90 -14.42
C LEU A 124 -6.76 11.62 -14.39
N LEU A 125 -6.36 10.36 -14.21
CA LEU A 125 -4.95 9.94 -14.22
C LEU A 125 -4.27 10.21 -15.55
N TRP A 126 -4.98 10.08 -16.67
CA TRP A 126 -4.45 10.46 -17.96
C TRP A 126 -4.10 11.96 -18.00
N PHE A 127 -4.98 12.83 -17.49
CA PHE A 127 -4.75 14.27 -17.45
C PHE A 127 -3.71 14.72 -16.43
N VAL A 128 -3.60 14.06 -15.26
CA VAL A 128 -2.65 14.51 -14.21
C VAL A 128 -1.28 13.83 -14.29
N ASN A 129 -1.17 12.67 -14.93
CA ASN A 129 0.08 11.94 -15.06
C ASN A 129 0.57 11.84 -16.51
N ILE A 130 -0.24 11.27 -17.42
CA ILE A 130 0.22 10.91 -18.77
C ILE A 130 0.42 12.14 -19.64
N LEU A 131 -0.55 13.04 -19.71
CA LEU A 131 -0.46 14.26 -20.51
C LEU A 131 0.71 15.17 -20.07
N PRO A 132 0.91 15.46 -18.77
CA PRO A 132 2.08 16.23 -18.33
C PRO A 132 3.38 15.50 -18.63
N THR A 133 3.42 14.17 -18.50
CA THR A 133 4.60 13.37 -18.84
C THR A 133 4.92 13.45 -20.33
N TRP A 134 3.91 13.40 -21.20
CA TRP A 134 4.08 13.61 -22.64
C TRP A 134 4.74 14.96 -22.92
N ILE A 135 4.16 16.05 -22.41
CA ILE A 135 4.69 17.41 -22.60
C ILE A 135 6.11 17.51 -22.02
N ALA A 136 6.37 16.90 -20.86
CA ALA A 136 7.68 16.88 -20.23
C ALA A 136 8.71 16.15 -21.11
N LEU A 137 8.38 14.99 -21.67
CA LEU A 137 9.29 14.28 -22.59
C LEU A 137 9.58 15.10 -23.86
N GLU A 138 8.61 15.85 -24.39
CA GLU A 138 8.82 16.77 -25.51
C GLU A 138 9.73 17.96 -25.13
N CYS A 139 9.52 18.55 -23.95
CA CYS A 139 10.40 19.59 -23.41
C CYS A 139 11.82 19.06 -23.19
N PHE A 140 11.95 17.85 -22.63
CA PHE A 140 13.23 17.21 -22.36
C PHE A 140 13.96 16.84 -23.64
N SER A 141 13.26 16.35 -24.67
CA SER A 141 13.86 16.04 -25.97
C SER A 141 14.54 17.27 -26.57
N ARG A 142 13.93 18.47 -26.45
CA ARG A 142 14.52 19.75 -26.89
C ARG A 142 15.79 20.13 -26.13
N ILE A 143 15.88 19.80 -24.83
CA ILE A 143 17.10 19.97 -24.04
C ILE A 143 18.18 19.02 -24.59
N LEU A 144 17.85 17.74 -24.81
CA LEU A 144 18.79 16.75 -25.38
C LEU A 144 19.31 17.16 -26.76
N TRP A 145 18.47 17.74 -27.61
CA TRP A 145 18.86 18.24 -28.93
C TRP A 145 19.97 19.29 -28.86
N ARG A 146 19.97 20.12 -27.82
CA ARG A 146 20.96 21.19 -27.62
C ARG A 146 22.21 20.68 -26.94
N GLU A 147 22.05 19.77 -26.00
CA GLU A 147 23.12 19.42 -25.07
C GLU A 147 23.87 18.15 -25.45
N SER A 148 23.39 17.29 -26.34
CA SER A 148 24.15 16.10 -26.75
C SER A 148 24.88 16.30 -28.08
N ALA A 149 26.07 15.71 -28.22
CA ALA A 149 26.84 15.76 -29.46
C ALA A 149 26.31 14.79 -30.52
N ARG A 150 25.72 13.66 -30.10
CA ARG A 150 25.43 12.53 -31.00
C ARG A 150 23.96 12.18 -31.01
N VAL A 151 23.44 11.81 -32.19
CA VAL A 151 22.07 11.30 -32.37
C VAL A 151 21.84 10.06 -31.50
N TRP A 152 22.83 9.17 -31.43
CA TRP A 152 22.76 7.99 -30.56
C TRP A 152 22.53 8.36 -29.09
N THR A 153 23.23 9.38 -28.57
CA THR A 153 23.03 9.86 -27.19
C THR A 153 21.62 10.40 -26.98
N ARG A 154 21.08 11.16 -27.94
CA ARG A 154 19.70 11.66 -27.87
C ARG A 154 18.71 10.51 -27.79
N ALA A 155 18.86 9.54 -28.70
CA ALA A 155 18.02 8.35 -28.76
C ALA A 155 18.09 7.54 -27.48
N PHE A 156 19.29 7.28 -27.00
CA PHE A 156 19.52 6.53 -25.78
C PHE A 156 18.89 7.21 -24.56
N VAL A 157 19.18 8.49 -24.32
CA VAL A 157 18.73 9.19 -23.11
C VAL A 157 17.21 9.43 -23.15
N LEU A 158 16.63 9.73 -24.31
CA LEU A 158 15.17 9.85 -24.45
C LEU A 158 14.47 8.51 -24.24
N THR A 159 15.03 7.42 -24.76
CA THR A 159 14.50 6.06 -24.53
C THR A 159 14.63 5.67 -23.06
N ALA A 160 15.74 6.03 -22.40
CA ALA A 160 15.91 5.83 -20.97
C ALA A 160 14.84 6.61 -20.18
N ALA A 161 14.61 7.89 -20.50
CA ALA A 161 13.57 8.69 -19.85
C ALA A 161 12.17 8.06 -20.00
N ALA A 162 11.84 7.61 -21.21
CA ALA A 162 10.53 7.04 -21.54
C ALA A 162 10.29 5.64 -20.95
N PHE A 163 11.32 4.79 -20.91
CA PHE A 163 11.14 3.37 -20.63
C PHE A 163 12.08 2.81 -19.57
N GLY A 164 13.29 3.36 -19.44
CA GLY A 164 14.36 2.83 -18.62
C GLY A 164 14.42 3.37 -17.19
N THR A 165 13.41 4.10 -16.74
CA THR A 165 13.34 4.64 -15.37
C THR A 165 12.01 4.31 -14.72
N LEU A 166 11.98 4.37 -13.40
CA LEU A 166 10.76 4.18 -12.61
C LEU A 166 9.70 5.27 -12.85
N TRP A 167 9.95 6.31 -13.65
CA TRP A 167 8.94 7.34 -13.96
C TRP A 167 7.66 6.72 -14.53
N ALA A 168 7.78 5.85 -15.54
CA ALA A 168 6.64 5.20 -16.17
C ALA A 168 5.86 4.29 -15.19
N ALA A 169 6.50 3.83 -14.11
CA ALA A 169 5.88 2.92 -13.15
C ALA A 169 4.75 3.55 -12.35
N TYR A 170 4.81 4.86 -12.12
CA TYR A 170 3.87 5.58 -11.27
C TYR A 170 2.71 6.23 -12.04
N LEU A 171 2.78 6.27 -13.37
CA LEU A 171 1.72 6.85 -14.22
C LEU A 171 0.31 6.27 -14.00
N PRO A 172 0.11 4.96 -13.71
CA PRO A 172 -1.22 4.42 -13.55
C PRO A 172 -1.87 4.67 -12.18
N SER A 173 -1.27 5.47 -11.28
CA SER A 173 -1.80 5.70 -9.92
C SER A 173 -1.73 7.17 -9.50
N LEU A 174 -2.63 7.62 -8.61
CA LEU A 174 -2.62 9.00 -8.12
C LEU A 174 -1.50 9.18 -7.11
N ASN A 175 -0.45 9.86 -7.54
CA ASN A 175 0.77 10.04 -6.77
C ASN A 175 1.31 11.47 -6.96
N ASN A 176 2.12 11.92 -6.00
CA ASN A 176 2.75 13.25 -6.04
C ASN A 176 4.10 13.26 -6.80
N HIS A 177 4.72 12.09 -6.98
CA HIS A 177 6.03 11.94 -7.61
C HIS A 177 6.01 12.33 -9.10
N THR A 178 5.01 11.88 -9.86
CA THR A 178 4.88 12.17 -11.29
C THR A 178 4.68 13.67 -11.55
N PRO A 179 3.71 14.38 -10.92
CA PRO A 179 3.59 15.83 -11.09
C PRO A 179 4.86 16.59 -10.68
N ALA A 180 5.52 16.20 -9.59
CA ALA A 180 6.77 16.83 -9.15
C ALA A 180 7.88 16.68 -10.20
N LEU A 181 8.07 15.46 -10.74
CA LEU A 181 9.05 15.18 -11.78
C LEU A 181 8.77 16.01 -13.05
N CYS A 182 7.52 16.04 -13.52
CA CYS A 182 7.13 16.87 -14.66
C CYS A 182 7.43 18.36 -14.42
N CYS A 183 7.13 18.86 -13.21
CA CYS A 183 7.47 20.23 -12.81
C CYS A 183 8.98 20.50 -12.87
N VAL A 184 9.83 19.55 -12.45
CA VAL A 184 11.29 19.70 -12.59
C VAL A 184 11.69 19.86 -14.05
N VAL A 185 11.14 19.05 -14.96
CA VAL A 185 11.42 19.17 -16.40
C VAL A 185 10.95 20.51 -16.96
N PHE A 186 9.75 20.98 -16.58
CA PHE A 186 9.24 22.27 -17.03
C PHE A 186 10.04 23.45 -16.49
N ALA A 187 10.52 23.38 -15.24
CA ALA A 187 11.42 24.38 -14.67
C ALA A 187 12.75 24.44 -15.46
N LEU A 188 13.36 23.27 -15.72
CA LEU A 188 14.58 23.18 -16.52
C LEU A 188 14.37 23.70 -17.95
N ALA A 189 13.28 23.32 -18.62
CA ALA A 189 12.97 23.77 -19.97
C ALA A 189 12.73 25.29 -20.05
N SER A 190 12.12 25.87 -19.00
CA SER A 190 11.93 27.31 -18.88
C SER A 190 13.28 28.05 -18.83
N LEU A 191 14.26 27.51 -18.10
CA LEU A 191 15.61 28.09 -17.98
C LEU A 191 16.53 27.75 -19.18
N TRP A 192 16.23 26.71 -19.95
CA TRP A 192 17.00 26.32 -21.13
C TRP A 192 16.69 27.20 -22.35
N THR A 193 17.24 28.42 -22.38
CA THR A 193 17.17 29.34 -23.53
C THR A 193 18.08 28.89 -24.69
N SER A 194 17.71 29.29 -25.92
CA SER A 194 18.55 29.07 -27.11
C SER A 194 19.87 29.85 -26.99
N PRO A 195 20.96 29.41 -27.64
CA PRO A 195 22.21 30.16 -27.65
C PRO A 195 22.00 31.62 -28.07
N GLY A 196 22.62 32.56 -27.35
CA GLY A 196 22.49 34.00 -27.61
C GLY A 196 21.15 34.64 -27.18
N GLN A 197 20.16 33.86 -26.74
CA GLN A 197 18.90 34.41 -26.23
C GLN A 197 18.96 34.63 -24.70
N PRO A 198 18.74 35.87 -24.22
CA PRO A 198 18.67 36.15 -22.79
C PRO A 198 17.44 35.49 -22.15
N LEU A 199 17.51 35.25 -20.85
CA LEU A 199 16.37 34.76 -20.08
C LEU A 199 15.34 35.88 -19.94
N SER A 200 14.09 35.63 -20.36
CA SER A 200 13.00 36.59 -20.23
C SER A 200 12.31 36.50 -18.86
N ALA A 201 11.63 37.58 -18.48
CA ALA A 201 10.78 37.62 -17.26
C ALA A 201 9.75 36.49 -17.23
N SER A 202 9.08 36.23 -18.37
CA SER A 202 8.09 35.15 -18.48
C SER A 202 8.69 33.77 -18.22
N ARG A 203 9.89 33.50 -18.73
CA ARG A 203 10.60 32.23 -18.51
C ARG A 203 11.11 32.10 -17.08
N ALA A 204 11.57 33.19 -16.47
CA ALA A 204 11.92 33.20 -15.05
C ALA A 204 10.69 32.92 -14.17
N ALA A 205 9.54 33.55 -14.45
CA ALA A 205 8.29 33.28 -13.75
C ALA A 205 7.81 31.84 -13.91
N LEU A 206 7.85 31.28 -15.13
CA LEU A 206 7.51 29.87 -15.36
C LEU A 206 8.48 28.92 -14.62
N ALA A 207 9.77 29.23 -14.59
CA ALA A 207 10.74 28.44 -13.83
C ALA A 207 10.43 28.46 -12.33
N GLY A 208 10.05 29.62 -11.78
CA GLY A 208 9.62 29.75 -10.38
C GLY A 208 8.34 28.99 -10.09
N LEU A 209 7.33 29.12 -10.96
CA LEU A 209 6.06 28.40 -10.88
C LEU A 209 6.30 26.89 -10.81
N PHE A 210 7.08 26.33 -11.72
CA PHE A 210 7.31 24.89 -11.75
C PHE A 210 8.30 24.41 -10.67
N ALA A 211 9.30 25.19 -10.29
CA ALA A 211 10.18 24.82 -9.17
C ALA A 211 9.40 24.79 -7.83
N ALA A 212 8.51 25.74 -7.62
CA ALA A 212 7.59 25.74 -6.47
C ALA A 212 6.55 24.62 -6.59
N GLY A 213 6.03 24.35 -7.79
CA GLY A 213 5.15 23.21 -8.08
C GLY A 213 5.79 21.87 -7.66
N ALA A 214 7.06 21.66 -8.04
CA ALA A 214 7.83 20.50 -7.60
C ALA A 214 7.95 20.46 -6.06
N THR A 215 8.17 21.60 -5.40
CA THR A 215 8.29 21.69 -3.93
C THR A 215 7.00 21.33 -3.20
N VAL A 216 5.85 21.80 -3.68
CA VAL A 216 4.57 21.55 -3.00
C VAL A 216 4.03 20.14 -3.24
N PHE A 217 4.46 19.49 -4.33
CA PHE A 217 4.22 18.08 -4.55
C PHE A 217 5.26 17.19 -3.87
N GLU A 218 6.51 17.61 -3.78
CA GLU A 218 7.63 16.93 -3.14
C GLU A 218 8.40 17.89 -2.24
N LEU A 219 8.15 17.86 -0.93
CA LEU A 219 8.79 18.78 0.03
C LEU A 219 10.33 18.85 -0.09
N PRO A 220 11.08 17.74 -0.32
CA PRO A 220 12.52 17.81 -0.52
C PRO A 220 12.95 18.67 -1.73
N ALA A 221 12.07 18.90 -2.71
CA ALA A 221 12.35 19.78 -3.84
C ALA A 221 12.40 21.28 -3.47
N ALA A 222 12.15 21.65 -2.20
CA ALA A 222 12.48 22.98 -1.69
C ALA A 222 13.96 23.35 -1.93
N ALA A 223 14.86 22.36 -1.87
CA ALA A 223 16.28 22.56 -2.20
C ALA A 223 16.49 22.93 -3.68
N LEU A 224 15.67 22.39 -4.58
CA LEU A 224 15.67 22.76 -6.00
C LEU A 224 15.18 24.21 -6.19
N LEU A 225 14.07 24.57 -5.54
CA LEU A 225 13.54 25.94 -5.59
C LEU A 225 14.59 26.95 -5.12
N ALA A 226 15.27 26.67 -4.00
CA ALA A 226 16.35 27.51 -3.49
C ALA A 226 17.55 27.57 -4.46
N GLY A 227 17.99 26.43 -4.99
CA GLY A 227 19.11 26.35 -5.92
C GLY A 227 18.86 27.10 -7.23
N LEU A 228 17.69 26.92 -7.85
CA LEU A 228 17.31 27.64 -9.06
C LEU A 228 17.06 29.13 -8.79
N GLY A 229 16.43 29.47 -7.66
CA GLY A 229 16.21 30.86 -7.26
C GLY A 229 17.52 31.61 -7.06
N LEU A 230 18.50 31.00 -6.38
CA LEU A 230 19.84 31.55 -6.25
C LEU A 230 20.52 31.68 -7.61
N TRP A 231 20.42 30.67 -8.48
CA TRP A 231 20.99 30.74 -9.83
C TRP A 231 20.41 31.91 -10.63
N VAL A 232 19.09 32.12 -10.61
CA VAL A 232 18.44 33.26 -11.30
C VAL A 232 18.87 34.59 -10.66
N LEU A 233 18.92 34.67 -9.32
CA LEU A 233 19.35 35.86 -8.58
C LEU A 233 20.77 36.29 -8.93
N LEU A 234 21.69 35.33 -9.04
CA LEU A 234 23.07 35.58 -9.43
C LEU A 234 23.20 36.03 -10.90
N LYS A 235 22.22 35.73 -11.75
CA LYS A 235 22.16 36.22 -13.14
C LYS A 235 21.55 37.62 -13.24
N ASP A 236 20.39 37.84 -12.63
CA ASP A 236 19.68 39.13 -12.66
C ASP A 236 18.65 39.22 -11.52
N ARG A 237 18.74 40.26 -10.69
CA ARG A 237 17.82 40.54 -9.57
C ARG A 237 16.38 40.76 -10.02
N ARG A 238 16.15 41.39 -11.18
CA ARG A 238 14.80 41.62 -11.73
C ARG A 238 14.17 40.30 -12.17
N LEU A 239 14.95 39.40 -12.78
CA LEU A 239 14.45 38.07 -13.14
C LEU A 239 14.14 37.23 -11.90
N ALA A 240 14.89 37.41 -10.81
CA ALA A 240 14.59 36.74 -9.53
C ALA A 240 13.26 37.20 -8.93
N LEU A 241 12.86 38.46 -9.10
CA LEU A 241 11.51 38.92 -8.70
C LEU A 241 10.42 38.21 -9.49
N TRP A 242 10.59 38.05 -10.81
CA TRP A 242 9.64 37.30 -11.63
C TRP A 242 9.60 35.82 -11.27
N PHE A 243 10.75 35.21 -11.00
CA PHE A 243 10.84 33.85 -10.48
C PHE A 243 10.08 33.71 -9.14
N ALA A 244 10.30 34.63 -8.20
CA ALA A 244 9.59 34.65 -6.93
C ALA A 244 8.08 34.85 -7.11
N ALA A 245 7.66 35.72 -8.02
CA ALA A 245 6.25 35.93 -8.35
C ALA A 245 5.58 34.66 -8.90
N GLY A 246 6.28 33.93 -9.78
CA GLY A 246 5.80 32.63 -10.25
C GLY A 246 5.73 31.57 -9.14
N ALA A 247 6.74 31.54 -8.27
CA ALA A 247 6.82 30.61 -7.14
C ALA A 247 5.75 30.87 -6.06
N ALA A 248 5.30 32.12 -5.92
CA ALA A 248 4.30 32.50 -4.93
C ALA A 248 2.96 31.79 -5.14
N LEU A 249 2.57 31.49 -6.39
CA LEU A 249 1.27 30.89 -6.68
C LEU A 249 1.12 29.45 -6.12
N PRO A 250 2.00 28.47 -6.42
CA PRO A 250 1.89 27.14 -5.83
C PRO A 250 2.06 27.13 -4.31
N ILE A 251 2.97 27.97 -3.79
CA ILE A 251 3.22 28.08 -2.34
C ILE A 251 1.98 28.61 -1.63
N GLY A 252 1.37 29.68 -2.15
CA GLY A 252 0.13 30.24 -1.62
C GLY A 252 -1.01 29.23 -1.66
N ALA A 253 -1.17 28.52 -2.78
CA ALA A 253 -2.18 27.47 -2.91
C ALA A 253 -1.95 26.29 -1.93
N HIS A 254 -0.70 25.92 -1.68
CA HIS A 254 -0.34 24.88 -0.69
C HIS A 254 -0.76 25.29 0.72
N PHE A 255 -0.40 26.49 1.17
CA PHE A 255 -0.78 26.96 2.49
C PHE A 255 -2.29 27.18 2.61
N LEU A 256 -2.93 27.75 1.60
CA LEU A 256 -4.39 27.93 1.58
C LEU A 256 -5.11 26.59 1.74
N THR A 257 -4.75 25.59 0.94
CA THR A 257 -5.39 24.27 1.02
C THR A 257 -5.10 23.56 2.33
N ASN A 258 -3.92 23.73 2.94
CA ASN A 258 -3.66 23.24 4.30
C ASN A 258 -4.57 23.92 5.32
N VAL A 259 -4.67 25.26 5.32
CA VAL A 259 -5.55 25.99 6.26
C VAL A 259 -7.00 25.54 6.12
N LEU A 260 -7.47 25.33 4.88
CA LEU A 260 -8.82 24.84 4.63
C LEU A 260 -9.04 23.39 5.12
N ALA A 261 -8.01 22.55 5.07
CA ALA A 261 -8.12 21.14 5.46
C ALA A 261 -7.87 20.89 6.96
N THR A 262 -6.94 21.64 7.56
CA THR A 262 -6.40 21.36 8.90
C THR A 262 -6.69 22.46 9.91
N GLY A 263 -7.16 23.63 9.48
CA GLY A 263 -7.23 24.84 10.31
C GLY A 263 -5.86 25.46 10.64
N ASP A 264 -4.76 24.93 10.09
CA ASP A 264 -3.38 25.35 10.31
C ASP A 264 -2.61 25.42 8.98
N TRP A 265 -1.55 26.22 8.90
CA TRP A 265 -0.68 26.27 7.73
C TRP A 265 0.19 25.01 7.57
N ARG A 266 0.38 24.24 8.66
CA ARG A 266 1.13 22.98 8.65
C ARG A 266 0.31 21.83 8.05
N PRO A 267 0.87 21.04 7.12
CA PRO A 267 0.20 19.85 6.61
C PRO A 267 0.14 18.75 7.68
N PHE A 268 -0.90 17.92 7.66
CA PHE A 268 -1.00 16.75 8.55
C PHE A 268 0.19 15.82 8.47
N TYR A 269 0.83 15.73 7.30
CA TYR A 269 2.06 14.98 7.10
C TYR A 269 3.17 15.31 8.13
N ALA A 270 3.24 16.57 8.60
CA ALA A 270 4.22 17.01 9.58
C ALA A 270 3.90 16.55 11.02
N ALA A 271 2.69 16.04 11.26
CA ALA A 271 2.25 15.54 12.57
C ALA A 271 2.54 14.04 12.77
N TYR A 272 3.37 13.43 11.91
CA TYR A 272 3.73 12.02 12.04
C TYR A 272 4.32 11.71 13.43
N GLY A 273 3.83 10.65 14.07
CA GLY A 273 4.24 10.24 15.43
C GLY A 273 3.49 10.93 16.57
N THR A 274 2.60 11.88 16.28
CA THR A 274 1.73 12.52 17.28
C THR A 274 0.42 11.75 17.46
N GLU A 275 -0.45 12.21 18.36
CA GLU A 275 -1.80 11.69 18.60
C GLU A 275 -2.69 11.70 17.34
N LYS A 276 -2.38 12.55 16.35
CA LYS A 276 -3.10 12.56 15.06
C LYS A 276 -2.89 11.28 14.26
N TYR A 277 -1.73 10.65 14.41
CA TYR A 277 -1.41 9.35 13.79
C TYR A 277 -1.62 8.20 14.74
N ASN A 278 -1.37 8.40 16.04
CA ASN A 278 -1.45 7.37 17.07
C ASN A 278 -2.77 7.52 17.84
N TYR A 279 -3.82 6.88 17.32
CA TYR A 279 -5.16 6.93 17.89
C TYR A 279 -5.81 5.54 17.90
N VAL A 280 -6.75 5.36 18.82
CA VAL A 280 -7.69 4.22 18.83
C VAL A 280 -9.07 4.77 18.49
N PHE A 281 -9.76 4.14 17.54
CA PHE A 281 -11.10 4.52 17.13
C PHE A 281 -12.00 3.29 17.06
N GLU A 282 -13.15 3.33 17.75
CA GLU A 282 -14.07 2.19 17.87
C GLU A 282 -13.33 0.89 18.33
N GLY A 283 -12.41 1.01 19.29
CA GLY A 283 -11.57 -0.09 19.78
C GLY A 283 -10.46 -0.55 18.83
N ILE A 284 -10.29 0.09 17.67
CA ILE A 284 -9.30 -0.28 16.64
C ILE A 284 -8.12 0.70 16.67
N PRO A 285 -6.88 0.25 16.98
CA PRO A 285 -5.70 1.10 16.90
C PRO A 285 -5.36 1.42 15.44
N SER A 286 -4.85 2.62 15.21
CA SER A 286 -4.34 3.01 13.89
C SER A 286 -3.14 2.12 13.49
N TYR A 287 -2.93 1.98 12.18
CA TYR A 287 -1.79 1.21 11.64
C TYR A 287 -0.44 1.72 12.17
N TRP A 288 -0.31 3.03 12.39
CA TRP A 288 0.96 3.65 12.77
C TRP A 288 1.33 3.47 14.23
N MET A 289 0.41 2.99 15.08
CA MET A 289 0.77 2.53 16.43
C MET A 289 1.59 1.24 16.41
N GLU A 290 1.32 0.36 15.44
CA GLU A 290 2.01 -0.92 15.26
C GLU A 290 2.25 -1.18 13.75
N PRO A 291 3.19 -0.44 13.12
CA PRO A 291 3.47 -0.59 11.70
C PRO A 291 3.91 -2.03 11.39
N ARG A 292 3.70 -2.45 10.14
CA ARG A 292 3.91 -3.83 9.70
C ARG A 292 4.92 -3.94 8.57
N GLY A 293 5.46 -5.13 8.39
CA GLY A 293 6.30 -5.40 7.24
C GLY A 293 7.57 -4.54 7.20
N VAL A 294 7.84 -3.99 6.01
CA VAL A 294 8.95 -3.04 5.78
C VAL A 294 8.79 -1.74 6.58
N ASP A 295 7.57 -1.38 6.98
CA ASP A 295 7.32 -0.13 7.71
C ASP A 295 7.80 -0.17 9.18
N ARG A 296 8.22 -1.34 9.68
CA ARG A 296 8.78 -1.50 11.05
C ARG A 296 10.19 -0.98 11.20
N ALA A 297 10.88 -0.66 10.10
CA ALA A 297 12.23 -0.11 10.11
C ALA A 297 13.26 -0.91 10.93
N ARG A 298 13.27 -2.24 10.80
CA ARG A 298 14.12 -3.13 11.61
C ARG A 298 15.60 -3.16 11.19
N ASP A 299 15.93 -2.59 10.04
CA ASP A 299 17.26 -2.70 9.47
C ASP A 299 18.27 -1.79 10.18
N SER A 300 19.50 -2.28 10.31
CA SER A 300 20.64 -1.44 10.68
C SER A 300 20.87 -0.36 9.61
N PHE A 301 21.53 0.74 9.98
CA PHE A 301 21.90 1.79 9.02
C PHE A 301 22.66 1.24 7.80
N GLY A 302 23.60 0.32 8.01
CA GLY A 302 24.39 -0.27 6.92
C GLY A 302 23.54 -1.12 5.97
N THR A 303 22.64 -1.93 6.52
CA THR A 303 21.66 -2.71 5.74
C THR A 303 20.74 -1.79 4.95
N TYR A 304 20.26 -0.70 5.58
CA TYR A 304 19.42 0.31 4.93
C TYR A 304 20.13 0.99 3.77
N LEU A 305 21.35 1.46 3.98
CA LEU A 305 22.17 2.07 2.93
C LEU A 305 22.44 1.11 1.77
N LEU A 306 22.76 -0.15 2.06
CA LEU A 306 22.97 -1.19 1.04
C LEU A 306 21.71 -1.37 0.18
N HIS A 307 20.56 -1.51 0.81
CA HIS A 307 19.29 -1.73 0.13
C HIS A 307 18.75 -0.48 -0.59
N CYS A 308 19.14 0.73 -0.18
CA CYS A 308 18.90 1.96 -0.92
C CYS A 308 19.82 2.14 -2.15
N THR A 309 20.98 1.50 -2.20
CA THR A 309 21.97 1.70 -3.28
C THR A 309 21.96 0.57 -4.31
N ILE A 310 22.30 -0.65 -3.89
CA ILE A 310 22.48 -1.83 -4.77
C ILE A 310 21.62 -3.03 -4.37
N GLY A 311 20.86 -2.95 -3.28
CA GLY A 311 19.97 -4.02 -2.83
C GLY A 311 18.54 -3.89 -3.36
N HIS A 312 17.57 -4.37 -2.58
CA HIS A 312 16.20 -4.62 -3.06
C HIS A 312 15.42 -3.39 -3.54
N HIS A 313 15.66 -2.21 -2.98
CA HIS A 313 15.12 -0.91 -3.42
C HIS A 313 16.20 -0.04 -4.09
N GLY A 314 17.32 -0.63 -4.47
CA GLY A 314 18.53 0.10 -4.83
C GLY A 314 18.39 0.91 -6.09
N LEU A 315 18.86 2.17 -6.07
CA LEU A 315 18.90 3.01 -7.28
C LEU A 315 19.65 2.32 -8.42
N LEU A 316 20.81 1.74 -8.14
CA LEU A 316 21.69 1.15 -9.15
C LEU A 316 21.24 -0.25 -9.56
N SER A 317 20.64 -1.02 -8.66
CA SER A 317 20.15 -2.38 -8.96
C SER A 317 18.83 -2.37 -9.72
N LEU A 318 17.90 -1.48 -9.35
CA LEU A 318 16.61 -1.35 -10.04
C LEU A 318 16.68 -0.52 -11.31
N SER A 319 17.71 0.31 -11.49
CA SER A 319 17.93 1.07 -12.71
C SER A 319 19.43 1.15 -13.04
N PRO A 320 20.04 0.05 -13.54
CA PRO A 320 21.46 -0.02 -13.87
C PRO A 320 21.98 1.07 -14.83
N VAL A 321 21.09 1.72 -15.59
CA VAL A 321 21.42 2.89 -16.41
C VAL A 321 22.05 4.03 -15.60
N TRP A 322 21.78 4.11 -14.29
CA TRP A 322 22.40 5.12 -13.41
C TRP A 322 23.89 4.93 -13.19
N LEU A 323 24.48 3.77 -13.51
CA LEU A 323 25.94 3.62 -13.58
C LEU A 323 26.55 4.58 -14.62
N LEU A 324 25.82 4.88 -15.70
CA LEU A 324 26.23 5.88 -16.69
C LEU A 324 26.11 7.31 -16.14
N ALA A 325 25.14 7.59 -15.26
CA ALA A 325 25.03 8.88 -14.58
C ALA A 325 26.23 9.13 -13.66
N LEU A 326 26.68 8.11 -12.91
CA LEU A 326 27.89 8.21 -12.08
C LEU A 326 29.13 8.49 -12.93
N PHE A 327 29.28 7.76 -14.05
CA PHE A 327 30.38 8.01 -14.99
C PHE A 327 30.31 9.42 -15.59
N GLY A 328 29.11 9.89 -15.94
CA GLY A 328 28.90 11.22 -16.49
C GLY A 328 29.13 12.35 -15.48
N ALA A 329 28.81 12.15 -14.21
CA ALA A 329 29.09 13.13 -13.14
C ALA A 329 30.60 13.43 -13.03
N VAL A 330 31.44 12.40 -13.08
CA VAL A 330 32.91 12.55 -13.09
C VAL A 330 33.42 13.29 -14.35
N ARG A 331 32.69 13.20 -15.46
CA ARG A 331 33.09 13.75 -16.75
C ARG A 331 32.46 15.10 -17.10
N SER A 332 31.47 15.56 -16.33
CA SER A 332 30.77 16.82 -16.56
C SER A 332 31.59 18.00 -16.02
N THR A 333 32.75 18.26 -16.65
CA THR A 333 33.73 19.26 -16.16
C THR A 333 34.09 20.35 -17.16
N THR A 334 33.83 20.19 -18.47
CA THR A 334 34.23 21.19 -19.48
C THR A 334 33.25 21.30 -20.67
N GLY A 335 33.20 22.50 -21.28
CA GLY A 335 32.62 22.73 -22.62
C GLY A 335 31.13 23.04 -22.74
N ARG A 336 30.28 22.66 -21.78
CA ARG A 336 28.82 22.94 -21.79
C ARG A 336 28.35 23.52 -20.46
N GLU A 337 28.56 24.83 -20.25
CA GLU A 337 28.36 25.50 -18.95
C GLU A 337 27.00 25.20 -18.30
N LYS A 338 25.89 25.33 -19.04
CA LYS A 338 24.54 25.07 -18.53
C LYS A 338 24.34 23.60 -18.11
N LEU A 339 24.80 22.65 -18.93
CA LEU A 339 24.74 21.22 -18.61
C LEU A 339 25.57 20.88 -17.37
N VAL A 340 26.77 21.45 -17.25
CA VAL A 340 27.65 21.29 -16.08
C VAL A 340 26.96 21.84 -14.82
N GLN A 341 26.41 23.06 -14.88
CA GLN A 341 25.69 23.66 -13.75
C GLN A 341 24.48 22.81 -13.31
N ALA A 342 23.65 22.36 -14.27
CA ALA A 342 22.52 21.49 -13.98
C ALA A 342 22.96 20.12 -13.43
N SER A 343 24.06 19.57 -13.95
CA SER A 343 24.65 18.30 -13.50
C SER A 343 25.07 18.38 -12.04
N TRP A 344 25.84 19.41 -11.66
CA TRP A 344 26.31 19.61 -10.29
C TRP A 344 25.17 19.96 -9.33
N LEU A 345 24.17 20.73 -9.77
CA LEU A 345 22.94 20.92 -9.00
C LEU A 345 22.26 19.57 -8.75
N GLY A 346 22.13 18.73 -9.78
CA GLY A 346 21.58 17.39 -9.67
C GLY A 346 22.33 16.50 -8.67
N VAL A 347 23.66 16.50 -8.71
CA VAL A 347 24.52 15.78 -7.75
C VAL A 347 24.30 16.29 -6.33
N ALA A 348 24.31 17.61 -6.14
CA ALA A 348 24.09 18.23 -4.82
C ALA A 348 22.70 17.90 -4.27
N LEU A 349 21.65 18.03 -5.08
CA LEU A 349 20.28 17.68 -4.70
C LEU A 349 20.16 16.19 -4.35
N THR A 350 20.81 15.31 -5.13
CA THR A 350 20.83 13.88 -4.84
C THR A 350 21.48 13.61 -3.49
N ALA A 351 22.62 14.22 -3.20
CA ALA A 351 23.29 14.08 -1.90
C ALA A 351 22.41 14.60 -0.75
N ILE A 352 21.85 15.81 -0.88
CA ILE A 352 20.99 16.42 0.15
C ILE A 352 19.78 15.52 0.46
N VAL A 353 19.05 15.10 -0.57
CA VAL A 353 17.83 14.29 -0.42
C VAL A 353 18.19 12.92 0.13
N PHE A 354 19.20 12.26 -0.43
CA PHE A 354 19.62 10.94 0.02
C PHE A 354 20.08 10.96 1.48
N SER A 355 20.92 11.92 1.87
CA SER A 355 21.36 12.09 3.26
C SER A 355 20.20 12.40 4.21
N PHE A 356 19.23 13.23 3.80
CA PHE A 356 18.05 13.51 4.62
C PHE A 356 17.26 12.23 4.92
N TYR A 357 16.95 11.41 3.91
CA TYR A 357 16.18 10.19 4.11
C TYR A 357 16.97 9.09 4.83
N LEU A 358 18.29 9.02 4.64
CA LEU A 358 19.17 8.15 5.41
C LEU A 358 19.25 8.52 6.90
N SER A 359 19.01 9.79 7.25
CA SER A 359 19.00 10.24 8.65
C SER A 359 17.72 9.89 9.42
N ARG A 360 16.66 9.46 8.72
CA ARG A 360 15.33 9.19 9.29
C ARG A 360 14.76 7.84 8.82
N PRO A 361 15.51 6.72 8.97
CA PRO A 361 15.10 5.43 8.44
C PRO A 361 13.75 4.98 9.02
N ALA A 362 13.52 5.22 10.31
CA ALA A 362 12.30 4.87 11.04
C ALA A 362 11.00 5.52 10.48
N HIS A 363 11.13 6.61 9.73
CA HIS A 363 9.98 7.34 9.20
C HIS A 363 9.74 7.08 7.71
N TYR A 364 10.73 6.54 6.98
CA TYR A 364 10.70 6.57 5.52
C TYR A 364 10.97 5.22 4.84
N ASN A 365 11.42 4.18 5.55
CA ASN A 365 11.25 2.75 5.22
C ASN A 365 11.42 2.37 3.73
N TYR A 366 12.47 2.84 3.05
CA TYR A 366 12.70 2.63 1.61
C TYR A 366 11.63 3.18 0.64
N GLY A 367 10.67 3.98 1.13
CA GLY A 367 9.47 4.36 0.40
C GLY A 367 8.23 3.55 0.78
N GLY A 368 8.33 2.59 1.70
CA GLY A 368 7.25 1.69 2.09
C GLY A 368 7.04 0.60 1.05
N VAL A 369 5.80 0.13 0.90
CA VAL A 369 5.44 -0.85 -0.15
C VAL A 369 5.31 -0.13 -1.51
N SER A 370 6.45 0.10 -2.16
CA SER A 370 6.53 0.76 -3.46
C SER A 370 7.69 0.26 -4.30
N VAL A 371 7.59 0.40 -5.62
CA VAL A 371 8.69 0.06 -6.53
C VAL A 371 9.80 1.11 -6.45
N GLY A 372 10.81 0.82 -5.62
CA GLY A 372 12.02 1.63 -5.44
C GLY A 372 11.84 2.83 -4.51
N LEU A 373 12.90 3.65 -4.40
CA LEU A 373 12.93 4.83 -3.54
C LEU A 373 12.09 5.98 -4.11
N ARG A 374 10.77 5.93 -3.90
CA ARG A 374 9.80 6.86 -4.51
C ARG A 374 10.11 8.35 -4.25
N TRP A 375 10.70 8.67 -3.10
CA TRP A 375 11.09 10.03 -2.71
C TRP A 375 12.29 10.59 -3.49
N MET A 376 12.97 9.79 -4.31
CA MET A 376 14.04 10.26 -5.21
C MET A 376 13.59 10.44 -6.66
N LEU A 377 12.37 10.04 -7.02
CA LEU A 377 11.94 9.99 -8.42
C LEU A 377 11.97 11.35 -9.10
N TRP A 378 11.66 12.44 -8.38
CA TRP A 378 11.69 13.78 -8.94
C TRP A 378 13.09 14.24 -9.38
N LEU A 379 14.16 13.55 -8.97
CA LEU A 379 15.54 13.81 -9.40
C LEU A 379 15.91 13.16 -10.74
N ILE A 380 15.06 12.26 -11.28
CA ILE A 380 15.30 11.54 -12.54
C ILE A 380 15.75 12.48 -13.69
N PRO A 381 15.15 13.66 -13.92
CA PRO A 381 15.59 14.57 -14.99
C PRO A 381 17.07 14.96 -14.87
N PHE A 382 17.57 15.18 -13.66
CA PHE A 382 18.97 15.51 -13.43
C PHE A 382 19.89 14.32 -13.69
N TRP A 383 19.48 13.11 -13.27
CA TRP A 383 20.25 11.91 -13.56
C TRP A 383 20.31 11.63 -15.05
N LEU A 384 19.22 11.85 -15.79
CA LEU A 384 19.20 11.75 -17.25
C LEU A 384 20.13 12.76 -17.93
N LEU A 385 20.26 13.98 -17.41
CA LEU A 385 21.27 14.94 -17.90
C LEU A 385 22.71 14.42 -17.69
N LEU A 386 22.96 13.75 -16.56
CA LEU A 386 24.25 13.12 -16.27
C LEU A 386 24.58 11.95 -17.22
N LEU A 387 23.60 11.34 -17.90
CA LEU A 387 23.90 10.32 -18.93
C LEU A 387 24.58 10.94 -20.16
N ILE A 388 24.34 12.22 -20.47
CA ILE A 388 24.76 12.83 -21.73
C ILE A 388 26.28 12.75 -21.95
N PRO A 389 27.15 13.18 -21.02
CA PRO A 389 28.60 13.11 -21.23
C PRO A 389 29.12 11.66 -21.35
N ALA A 390 28.54 10.74 -20.57
CA ALA A 390 28.86 9.32 -20.61
C ALA A 390 28.53 8.70 -21.97
N CYS A 391 27.30 8.90 -22.44
CA CYS A 391 26.79 8.39 -23.71
C CYS A 391 27.49 9.02 -24.92
N ASP A 392 27.81 10.32 -24.89
CA ASP A 392 28.57 10.99 -25.95
C ASP A 392 29.96 10.36 -26.15
N ARG A 393 30.56 9.83 -25.07
CA ARG A 393 31.84 9.11 -25.15
C ARG A 393 31.67 7.65 -25.56
N LEU A 394 30.79 6.92 -24.87
CA LEU A 394 30.63 5.47 -25.07
C LEU A 394 30.06 5.12 -26.45
N SER A 395 29.29 6.00 -27.04
CA SER A 395 28.79 5.81 -28.40
C SER A 395 29.85 5.93 -29.50
N GLY A 396 31.09 6.30 -29.14
CA GLY A 396 32.26 6.31 -30.02
C GLY A 396 32.66 4.96 -30.58
N TRP A 397 32.25 3.87 -29.95
CA TRP A 397 32.78 2.54 -30.21
C TRP A 397 31.74 1.46 -29.89
N THR A 398 31.83 0.32 -30.56
CA THR A 398 30.79 -0.74 -30.51
C THR A 398 30.61 -1.35 -29.12
N PRO A 399 31.68 -1.71 -28.37
CA PRO A 399 31.51 -2.24 -27.01
C PRO A 399 30.84 -1.23 -26.06
N GLY A 400 31.18 0.06 -26.14
CA GLY A 400 30.53 1.09 -25.33
C GLY A 400 29.02 1.21 -25.59
N ARG A 401 28.60 1.09 -26.86
CA ARG A 401 27.18 1.02 -27.22
C ARG A 401 26.51 -0.25 -26.68
N ALA A 402 27.18 -1.40 -26.79
CA ALA A 402 26.65 -2.69 -26.31
C ALA A 402 26.43 -2.70 -24.79
N VAL A 403 27.43 -2.22 -24.02
CA VAL A 403 27.32 -2.10 -22.55
C VAL A 403 26.18 -1.15 -22.17
N SER A 404 26.10 0.01 -22.81
CA SER A 404 25.03 0.97 -22.53
C SER A 404 23.64 0.40 -22.85
N ALA A 405 23.51 -0.31 -23.98
CA ALA A 405 22.27 -0.96 -24.37
C ALA A 405 21.85 -2.06 -23.39
N LEU A 406 22.81 -2.85 -22.86
CA LEU A 406 22.54 -3.85 -21.83
C LEU A 406 22.02 -3.21 -20.54
N LEU A 407 22.69 -2.15 -20.06
CA LEU A 407 22.26 -1.42 -18.85
C LEU A 407 20.85 -0.83 -19.02
N LEU A 408 20.55 -0.27 -20.20
CA LEU A 408 19.22 0.22 -20.52
C LEU A 408 18.18 -0.91 -20.57
N ALA A 409 18.48 -2.03 -21.23
CA ALA A 409 17.58 -3.17 -21.31
C ALA A 409 17.20 -3.72 -19.93
N LEU A 410 18.18 -3.89 -19.04
CA LEU A 410 17.92 -4.30 -17.65
C LEU A 410 17.07 -3.28 -16.88
N SER A 411 17.33 -1.98 -17.10
CA SER A 411 16.55 -0.91 -16.47
C SER A 411 15.10 -0.88 -16.98
N ILE A 412 14.89 -1.13 -18.28
CA ILE A 412 13.54 -1.24 -18.87
C ILE A 412 12.80 -2.43 -18.26
N VAL A 413 13.41 -3.62 -18.21
CA VAL A 413 12.78 -4.80 -17.59
C VAL A 413 12.37 -4.50 -16.14
N SER A 414 13.25 -3.89 -15.36
CA SER A 414 12.98 -3.53 -13.97
C SER A 414 11.86 -2.49 -13.82
N ALA A 415 11.85 -1.44 -14.65
CA ALA A 415 10.83 -0.38 -14.61
C ALA A 415 9.44 -0.82 -15.10
N TRP A 416 9.39 -1.83 -15.98
CA TRP A 416 8.16 -2.36 -16.56
C TRP A 416 7.65 -3.62 -15.85
N HIS A 417 8.46 -4.28 -15.02
CA HIS A 417 8.04 -5.38 -14.16
C HIS A 417 6.76 -5.07 -13.35
N PRO A 418 6.60 -3.91 -12.69
CA PRO A 418 5.38 -3.57 -11.95
C PRO A 418 4.24 -3.10 -12.86
N PHE A 419 3.91 -3.83 -13.93
CA PHE A 419 3.10 -3.37 -15.05
C PHE A 419 1.80 -2.65 -14.62
N ASN A 420 0.98 -3.19 -13.75
CA ASN A 420 -0.33 -2.61 -13.42
C ASN A 420 -0.39 -1.83 -12.09
N ALA A 421 0.70 -1.77 -11.30
CA ALA A 421 0.70 -0.99 -10.05
C ALA A 421 2.13 -0.70 -9.52
N PRO A 422 2.45 0.57 -9.15
CA PRO A 422 3.73 0.90 -8.51
C PRO A 422 3.77 0.54 -7.02
N TRP A 423 2.63 0.27 -6.39
CA TRP A 423 2.51 0.09 -4.94
C TRP A 423 2.69 -1.36 -4.50
N ARG A 424 3.84 -1.93 -4.86
CA ARG A 424 4.25 -3.29 -4.53
C ARG A 424 5.76 -3.34 -4.33
N GLN A 425 6.23 -4.43 -3.74
CA GLN A 425 7.66 -4.64 -3.58
C GLN A 425 8.36 -4.82 -4.94
N PRO A 426 9.58 -4.30 -5.14
CA PRO A 426 10.36 -4.52 -6.37
C PRO A 426 10.65 -6.00 -6.61
N TRP A 427 10.88 -6.40 -7.86
CA TRP A 427 11.19 -7.79 -8.22
C TRP A 427 12.39 -8.34 -7.43
N LEU A 428 13.40 -7.51 -7.15
CA LEU A 428 14.59 -7.90 -6.41
C LEU A 428 14.27 -8.14 -4.92
N PHE A 429 13.32 -7.41 -4.34
CA PHE A 429 12.81 -7.68 -2.99
C PHE A 429 12.15 -9.06 -2.95
N GLU A 430 11.20 -9.32 -3.85
CA GLU A 430 10.48 -10.59 -3.92
C GLU A 430 11.45 -11.76 -4.12
N TRP A 431 12.46 -11.58 -4.98
CA TRP A 431 13.51 -12.56 -5.22
C TRP A 431 14.38 -12.82 -3.98
N MET A 432 14.86 -11.76 -3.30
CA MET A 432 15.66 -11.89 -2.08
C MET A 432 14.86 -12.56 -0.95
N GLN A 433 13.58 -12.23 -0.81
CA GLN A 433 12.69 -12.85 0.18
C GLN A 433 12.46 -14.34 -0.13
N ALA A 434 12.23 -14.69 -1.40
CA ALA A 434 12.08 -16.09 -1.82
C ALA A 434 13.35 -16.93 -1.58
N ARG A 435 14.53 -16.30 -1.60
CA ARG A 435 15.81 -16.94 -1.25
C ARG A 435 16.11 -16.95 0.25
N GLY A 436 15.25 -16.36 1.08
CA GLY A 436 15.47 -16.25 2.53
C GLY A 436 16.61 -15.29 2.91
N TRP A 437 17.02 -14.40 2.01
CA TRP A 437 18.09 -13.43 2.28
C TRP A 437 17.61 -12.24 3.12
N ILE A 438 16.30 -11.98 3.07
CA ILE A 438 15.62 -10.95 3.85
C ILE A 438 14.33 -11.55 4.43
N ASP A 439 13.94 -11.09 5.62
CA ASP A 439 12.64 -11.40 6.20
C ASP A 439 12.00 -10.18 6.84
N TYR A 440 11.11 -9.55 6.08
CA TYR A 440 10.28 -8.45 6.57
C TYR A 440 8.91 -8.92 7.05
N ARG A 441 8.64 -10.22 7.18
CA ARG A 441 7.33 -10.68 7.65
C ARG A 441 7.14 -10.34 9.12
N ASP A 442 5.89 -10.09 9.49
CA ASP A 442 5.54 -9.98 10.90
C ASP A 442 5.61 -11.37 11.56
N PRO A 443 6.08 -11.45 12.82
CA PRO A 443 5.95 -12.66 13.60
C PRO A 443 4.49 -13.11 13.59
N ALA A 444 4.26 -14.41 13.36
CA ALA A 444 2.92 -14.94 13.48
C ALA A 444 2.43 -14.71 14.92
N PRO A 445 1.20 -14.20 15.12
CA PRO A 445 0.63 -14.15 16.45
C PRO A 445 0.57 -15.57 17.02
N GLN A 446 0.66 -15.68 18.34
CA GLN A 446 0.64 -16.96 19.06
C GLN A 446 -0.47 -16.93 20.09
N PHE A 447 -0.99 -18.10 20.41
CA PHE A 447 -1.78 -18.31 21.61
C PHE A 447 -0.84 -18.51 22.79
N ASP A 448 -1.26 -18.11 23.98
CA ASP A 448 -0.47 -18.29 25.21
C ASP A 448 -0.39 -19.77 25.65
N ARG A 449 -1.25 -20.62 25.06
CA ARG A 449 -1.28 -22.08 25.24
C ARG A 449 -1.71 -22.80 23.96
N PRO A 450 -1.47 -24.11 23.81
CA PRO A 450 -2.09 -24.89 22.74
C PRO A 450 -3.63 -24.78 22.80
N VAL A 451 -4.27 -24.44 21.68
CA VAL A 451 -5.73 -24.38 21.56
C VAL A 451 -6.22 -25.57 20.75
N ARG A 452 -7.05 -26.42 21.34
CA ARG A 452 -7.58 -27.66 20.72
C ARG A 452 -9.11 -27.74 20.72
N SER A 453 -9.79 -26.71 21.21
CA SER A 453 -11.23 -26.56 21.23
C SER A 453 -11.63 -25.20 20.66
N TRP A 454 -12.87 -25.10 20.16
CA TRP A 454 -13.48 -23.81 19.82
C TRP A 454 -13.98 -23.05 21.06
N VAL A 455 -14.21 -23.74 22.18
CA VAL A 455 -14.31 -23.12 23.50
C VAL A 455 -12.90 -22.71 23.91
N PHE A 456 -12.71 -21.45 24.30
CA PHE A 456 -11.36 -20.92 24.56
C PHE A 456 -11.06 -20.76 26.06
N GLN A 457 -12.06 -20.46 26.88
CA GLN A 457 -11.91 -20.29 28.33
C GLN A 457 -13.09 -20.89 29.09
N LEU A 458 -12.87 -21.25 30.35
CA LEU A 458 -13.91 -21.77 31.23
C LEU A 458 -14.29 -20.69 32.26
N PRO A 459 -15.57 -20.59 32.65
CA PRO A 459 -15.99 -19.78 33.79
C PRO A 459 -15.26 -20.19 35.07
N SER A 460 -14.98 -19.21 35.93
CA SER A 460 -14.33 -19.41 37.23
C SER A 460 -15.29 -19.05 38.39
N GLY A 461 -14.96 -19.52 39.59
CA GLY A 461 -15.70 -19.17 40.81
C GLY A 461 -16.49 -20.34 41.41
N PRO A 462 -17.03 -20.16 42.64
CA PRO A 462 -17.57 -21.25 43.46
C PRO A 462 -18.99 -21.70 43.09
N ALA A 463 -19.66 -21.02 42.15
CA ALA A 463 -21.00 -21.34 41.69
C ALA A 463 -21.15 -20.98 40.20
N ALA A 464 -22.21 -21.49 39.56
CA ALA A 464 -22.60 -21.06 38.22
C ALA A 464 -22.92 -19.55 38.22
N HIS A 465 -22.30 -18.79 37.34
CA HIS A 465 -22.60 -17.36 37.22
C HIS A 465 -23.76 -17.15 36.23
N PRO A 466 -24.87 -16.51 36.63
CA PRO A 466 -26.09 -16.41 35.81
C PRO A 466 -25.87 -15.66 34.48
N ASP A 467 -24.87 -14.78 34.43
CA ASP A 467 -24.51 -14.01 33.24
C ASP A 467 -23.32 -14.59 32.45
N ASP A 468 -22.73 -15.72 32.87
CA ASP A 468 -21.70 -16.41 32.08
C ASP A 468 -22.34 -17.29 31.01
N TRP A 469 -22.86 -16.62 29.99
CA TRP A 469 -23.37 -17.26 28.79
C TRP A 469 -23.15 -16.40 27.56
N ILE A 470 -23.10 -17.06 26.41
CA ILE A 470 -23.10 -16.46 25.08
C ILE A 470 -24.13 -17.14 24.19
N GLU A 471 -24.62 -16.44 23.18
CA GLU A 471 -25.45 -16.99 22.11
C GLU A 471 -24.77 -16.67 20.77
N LEU A 472 -24.32 -17.72 20.09
CA LEU A 472 -23.82 -17.64 18.74
C LEU A 472 -24.98 -17.86 17.77
N ALA A 473 -25.13 -17.00 16.77
CA ALA A 473 -26.17 -17.08 15.76
C ALA A 473 -25.59 -17.30 14.36
N GLY A 474 -26.33 -18.03 13.53
CA GLY A 474 -26.04 -18.27 12.13
C GLY A 474 -27.27 -18.78 11.40
N THR A 475 -27.05 -19.47 10.29
CA THR A 475 -28.11 -20.06 9.47
C THR A 475 -27.80 -21.50 9.14
N GLU A 476 -28.81 -22.36 9.10
CA GLU A 476 -28.71 -23.70 8.53
C GLU A 476 -28.63 -23.64 6.99
N LEU A 477 -28.38 -24.80 6.36
CA LEU A 477 -28.31 -24.93 4.90
C LEU A 477 -29.62 -24.56 4.18
N ASP A 478 -30.76 -24.70 4.86
CA ASP A 478 -32.08 -24.31 4.34
C ASP A 478 -32.41 -22.82 4.58
N GLY A 479 -31.47 -22.05 5.15
CA GLY A 479 -31.62 -20.64 5.47
C GLY A 479 -32.36 -20.36 6.79
N SER A 480 -32.81 -21.39 7.51
CA SER A 480 -33.43 -21.20 8.83
C SER A 480 -32.42 -20.68 9.86
N ALA A 481 -32.89 -19.86 10.80
CA ALA A 481 -32.07 -19.31 11.85
C ALA A 481 -31.57 -20.42 12.78
N LEU A 482 -30.28 -20.38 13.11
CA LEU A 482 -29.63 -21.33 14.01
C LEU A 482 -29.00 -20.54 15.15
N THR A 483 -29.25 -20.97 16.38
CA THR A 483 -28.56 -20.44 17.56
C THR A 483 -27.94 -21.56 18.38
N LEU A 484 -26.75 -21.28 18.92
CA LEU A 484 -26.05 -22.09 19.90
C LEU A 484 -25.80 -21.22 21.12
N ARG A 485 -26.52 -21.50 22.21
CA ARG A 485 -26.24 -20.91 23.51
C ARG A 485 -25.25 -21.78 24.27
N VAL A 486 -24.22 -21.15 24.81
CA VAL A 486 -23.22 -21.76 25.69
C VAL A 486 -23.35 -21.06 27.03
N ALA A 487 -23.61 -21.81 28.10
CA ALA A 487 -23.85 -21.27 29.43
C ALA A 487 -23.09 -22.04 30.51
N ASP A 488 -22.74 -21.34 31.57
CA ASP A 488 -22.06 -21.92 32.73
C ASP A 488 -23.01 -22.84 33.50
N GLY A 489 -22.72 -24.13 33.49
CA GLY A 489 -23.44 -25.15 34.28
C GLY A 489 -22.97 -25.23 35.73
N GLY A 490 -21.87 -24.54 36.08
CA GLY A 490 -21.32 -24.47 37.43
C GLY A 490 -20.14 -25.42 37.67
N PRO A 491 -19.54 -25.34 38.87
CA PRO A 491 -18.44 -26.21 39.26
C PRO A 491 -18.92 -27.64 39.46
N ALA A 492 -18.06 -28.60 39.09
CA ALA A 492 -18.23 -30.02 39.34
C ALA A 492 -16.92 -30.62 39.87
N GLU A 493 -16.99 -31.80 40.44
CA GLU A 493 -15.83 -32.59 40.85
C GLU A 493 -16.05 -34.04 40.43
N VAL A 494 -15.09 -34.61 39.68
CA VAL A 494 -15.16 -35.99 39.21
C VAL A 494 -13.84 -36.66 39.53
N ASP A 495 -13.87 -37.73 40.34
CA ASP A 495 -12.69 -38.45 40.83
C ASP A 495 -11.65 -37.53 41.51
N GLY A 496 -12.10 -36.54 42.28
CA GLY A 496 -11.21 -35.57 42.96
C GLY A 496 -10.58 -34.54 42.03
N ARG A 497 -10.98 -34.49 40.75
CA ARG A 497 -10.51 -33.50 39.78
C ARG A 497 -11.48 -32.32 39.70
N PRO A 498 -11.01 -31.07 39.86
CA PRO A 498 -11.85 -29.89 39.74
C PRO A 498 -12.28 -29.69 38.29
N ALA A 499 -13.58 -29.51 38.09
CA ALA A 499 -14.19 -29.47 36.78
C ALA A 499 -15.21 -28.34 36.64
N ARG A 500 -15.57 -28.02 35.40
CA ARG A 500 -16.64 -27.08 35.07
C ARG A 500 -17.63 -27.72 34.11
N SER A 501 -18.91 -27.71 34.45
CA SER A 501 -19.98 -28.12 33.56
C SER A 501 -20.39 -26.97 32.66
N ILE A 502 -20.63 -27.25 31.38
CA ILE A 502 -21.05 -26.29 30.37
C ILE A 502 -22.31 -26.79 29.69
N ASP A 503 -23.33 -25.94 29.66
CA ASP A 503 -24.60 -26.19 28.99
C ASP A 503 -24.57 -25.66 27.56
N PHE A 504 -24.78 -26.55 26.60
CA PHE A 504 -24.94 -26.25 25.19
C PHE A 504 -26.39 -26.42 24.79
N THR A 505 -26.99 -25.36 24.27
CA THR A 505 -28.38 -25.36 23.82
C THR A 505 -28.45 -24.95 22.35
N TRP A 506 -28.78 -25.91 21.51
CA TRP A 506 -29.03 -25.71 20.08
C TRP A 506 -30.50 -25.42 19.83
N ASN A 507 -30.79 -24.31 19.17
CA ASN A 507 -32.13 -23.99 18.71
C ASN A 507 -32.09 -23.70 17.19
N PRO A 508 -32.64 -24.61 16.36
CA PRO A 508 -32.69 -24.47 14.90
C PRO A 508 -33.85 -23.56 14.43
N GLY A 509 -34.33 -22.64 15.29
CA GLY A 509 -35.46 -21.77 14.98
C GLY A 509 -36.80 -22.48 14.91
N ARG A 510 -36.90 -23.68 15.50
CA ARG A 510 -38.11 -24.53 15.56
C ARG A 510 -38.32 -25.01 17.00
N ALA A 511 -39.50 -25.55 17.32
CA ALA A 511 -39.87 -25.98 18.68
C ALA A 511 -38.99 -27.11 19.29
N ASN A 512 -38.01 -27.65 18.55
CA ASN A 512 -37.17 -28.76 18.97
C ASN A 512 -35.78 -28.25 19.38
N GLU A 513 -35.70 -27.70 20.58
CA GLU A 513 -34.45 -27.34 21.26
C GLU A 513 -33.68 -28.62 21.65
N ARG A 514 -32.36 -28.65 21.43
CA ARG A 514 -31.50 -29.75 21.87
C ARG A 514 -30.52 -29.23 22.90
N ARG A 515 -30.53 -29.83 24.09
CA ARG A 515 -29.61 -29.52 25.18
C ARG A 515 -28.60 -30.62 25.35
N HIS A 516 -27.38 -30.24 25.64
CA HIS A 516 -26.28 -31.14 25.92
C HIS A 516 -25.37 -30.48 26.96
N GLN A 517 -25.04 -31.19 28.02
CA GLN A 517 -24.12 -30.69 29.05
C GLN A 517 -22.83 -31.49 28.98
N LEU A 518 -21.68 -30.80 29.01
CA LEU A 518 -20.36 -31.43 29.06
C LEU A 518 -19.58 -30.90 30.26
N THR A 519 -18.85 -31.79 30.93
CA THR A 519 -18.03 -31.44 32.09
C THR A 519 -16.56 -31.55 31.72
N LEU A 520 -15.80 -30.48 31.97
CA LEU A 520 -14.39 -30.36 31.60
C LEU A 520 -13.49 -30.19 32.82
N ASP A 521 -12.41 -30.96 32.86
CA ASP A 521 -11.29 -30.78 33.79
C ASP A 521 -10.66 -29.40 33.55
N ILE A 522 -10.70 -28.56 34.58
CA ILE A 522 -10.26 -27.16 34.47
C ILE A 522 -8.75 -27.11 34.19
N GLN A 523 -7.95 -27.89 34.92
CA GLN A 523 -6.49 -27.81 34.85
C GLN A 523 -5.97 -28.31 33.50
N ARG A 524 -6.49 -29.45 33.02
CA ARG A 524 -6.08 -30.02 31.73
C ARG A 524 -6.52 -29.17 30.55
N PHE A 525 -7.75 -28.65 30.60
CA PHE A 525 -8.23 -27.72 29.59
C PHE A 525 -7.37 -26.46 29.57
N GLU A 526 -7.01 -25.95 30.75
CA GLU A 526 -6.20 -24.75 30.85
C GLU A 526 -4.74 -24.95 30.41
N ALA A 527 -4.21 -26.15 30.56
CA ALA A 527 -2.91 -26.57 30.04
C ALA A 527 -2.89 -26.78 28.51
N GLY A 528 -4.06 -26.79 27.85
CA GLY A 528 -4.17 -27.01 26.41
C GLY A 528 -4.01 -28.48 26.00
N GLU A 529 -4.38 -29.41 26.89
CA GLU A 529 -4.43 -30.84 26.58
C GLU A 529 -5.50 -31.16 25.53
N ASP A 530 -5.52 -32.41 25.04
CA ASP A 530 -6.56 -32.80 24.09
C ASP A 530 -7.94 -32.84 24.77
N VAL A 531 -8.98 -32.44 24.02
CA VAL A 531 -10.38 -32.43 24.50
C VAL A 531 -10.81 -33.78 25.07
N ALA A 532 -10.35 -34.89 24.50
CA ALA A 532 -10.66 -36.23 25.02
C ALA A 532 -10.11 -36.45 26.43
N ASP A 533 -8.94 -35.87 26.75
CA ASP A 533 -8.31 -35.96 28.07
C ASP A 533 -8.90 -34.95 29.07
N CYS A 534 -9.59 -33.92 28.56
CA CYS A 534 -10.26 -32.90 29.36
C CYS A 534 -11.68 -33.29 29.76
N LEU A 535 -12.36 -34.15 29.01
CA LEU A 535 -13.74 -34.54 29.29
C LEU A 535 -13.83 -35.45 30.51
N LEU A 536 -14.77 -35.12 31.39
CA LEU A 536 -15.12 -35.90 32.58
C LEU A 536 -16.59 -36.30 32.52
N TRP A 537 -16.91 -37.44 33.12
CA TRP A 537 -18.24 -38.05 33.05
C TRP A 537 -18.79 -38.29 34.47
N PRO A 538 -19.48 -37.29 35.07
CA PRO A 538 -19.99 -37.40 36.45
C PRO A 538 -20.94 -38.58 36.65
N ASP A 539 -21.73 -38.92 35.64
CA ASP A 539 -22.73 -39.99 35.67
C ASP A 539 -22.20 -41.33 35.10
N GLY A 540 -20.88 -41.45 34.93
CA GLY A 540 -20.21 -42.58 34.28
C GLY A 540 -19.99 -42.36 32.78
N GLU A 541 -18.94 -43.00 32.24
CA GLU A 541 -18.57 -42.83 30.83
C GLU A 541 -19.65 -43.42 29.91
N PRO A 542 -20.17 -42.63 28.95
CA PRO A 542 -21.17 -43.10 28.01
C PRO A 542 -20.57 -44.04 26.97
N ASP A 543 -21.37 -44.47 25.99
CA ASP A 543 -20.84 -45.31 24.93
C ASP A 543 -19.79 -44.59 24.07
N SER A 544 -18.94 -45.38 23.41
CA SER A 544 -17.84 -44.85 22.60
C SER A 544 -18.27 -43.90 21.46
N SER A 545 -19.52 -44.00 20.98
CA SER A 545 -20.05 -43.13 19.93
C SER A 545 -20.41 -41.77 20.51
N GLU A 546 -21.04 -41.73 21.67
CA GLU A 546 -21.35 -40.49 22.40
C GLU A 546 -20.07 -39.76 22.84
N VAL A 547 -19.08 -40.49 23.36
CA VAL A 547 -17.75 -39.94 23.67
C VAL A 547 -17.12 -39.33 22.42
N ALA A 548 -17.11 -40.06 21.29
CA ALA A 548 -16.55 -39.56 20.04
C ALA A 548 -17.28 -38.31 19.52
N GLN A 549 -18.60 -38.23 19.65
CA GLN A 549 -19.40 -37.07 19.26
C GLN A 549 -19.12 -35.85 20.14
N ALA A 550 -19.04 -36.01 21.46
CA ALA A 550 -18.70 -34.94 22.40
C ALA A 550 -17.30 -34.38 22.12
N VAL A 551 -16.32 -35.27 21.90
CA VAL A 551 -14.95 -34.91 21.55
C VAL A 551 -14.90 -34.17 20.20
N GLU A 552 -15.53 -34.70 19.15
CA GLU A 552 -15.57 -34.04 17.83
C GLU A 552 -16.26 -32.67 17.91
N PHE A 553 -17.35 -32.58 18.66
CA PHE A 553 -18.08 -31.32 18.87
C PHE A 553 -17.20 -30.26 19.53
N LEU A 554 -16.57 -30.56 20.65
CA LEU A 554 -15.72 -29.60 21.37
C LEU A 554 -14.42 -29.28 20.61
N ARG A 555 -13.82 -30.25 19.90
CA ARG A 555 -12.68 -29.98 19.01
C ARG A 555 -13.09 -29.08 17.84
N GLY A 556 -14.33 -29.21 17.37
CA GLY A 556 -14.79 -28.67 16.09
C GLY A 556 -14.16 -29.34 14.87
N LEU A 557 -13.50 -30.48 15.08
CA LEU A 557 -12.74 -31.23 14.07
C LEU A 557 -12.85 -32.73 14.32
N PRO A 558 -12.85 -33.55 13.25
CA PRO A 558 -13.02 -35.00 13.35
C PRO A 558 -11.80 -35.74 13.91
N LEU A 559 -10.64 -35.10 13.99
CA LEU A 559 -9.39 -35.67 14.50
C LEU A 559 -8.67 -34.66 15.40
N PRO A 560 -7.83 -35.11 16.36
CA PRO A 560 -7.01 -34.22 17.19
C PRO A 560 -6.15 -33.29 16.33
N GLN A 561 -6.32 -31.98 16.51
CA GLN A 561 -5.51 -30.95 15.86
C GLN A 561 -5.35 -29.77 16.81
N THR A 562 -4.24 -29.04 16.67
CA THR A 562 -4.05 -27.76 17.38
C THR A 562 -4.38 -26.61 16.42
N TYR A 563 -5.23 -25.69 16.86
CA TYR A 563 -5.52 -24.46 16.13
C TYR A 563 -4.26 -23.62 16.05
N ARG A 564 -3.86 -23.27 14.83
CA ARG A 564 -2.76 -22.33 14.60
C ARG A 564 -3.31 -20.91 14.66
N CYS A 565 -2.71 -20.07 15.50
CA CYS A 565 -3.03 -18.65 15.50
C CYS A 565 -2.57 -18.01 14.17
N ALA A 566 -3.54 -17.53 13.39
CA ALA A 566 -3.37 -17.06 12.03
C ALA A 566 -3.21 -15.54 11.97
N ALA A 567 -4.00 -14.79 12.74
CA ALA A 567 -4.05 -13.32 12.67
C ALA A 567 -4.69 -12.70 13.92
N VAL A 568 -4.50 -11.39 14.08
CA VAL A 568 -5.32 -10.54 14.95
C VAL A 568 -6.36 -9.82 14.08
N ARG A 569 -7.63 -9.80 14.51
CA ARG A 569 -8.71 -9.02 13.89
C ARG A 569 -9.49 -8.24 14.93
N TYR A 570 -10.16 -7.19 14.50
CA TYR A 570 -11.08 -6.41 15.31
C TYR A 570 -12.50 -6.66 14.80
N ALA A 571 -13.34 -7.29 15.62
CA ALA A 571 -14.71 -7.65 15.27
C ALA A 571 -15.68 -6.62 15.84
N LYS A 572 -16.34 -5.86 14.96
CA LYS A 572 -17.41 -4.94 15.37
C LYS A 572 -18.73 -5.70 15.46
N LEU A 573 -19.30 -5.76 16.67
CA LEU A 573 -20.57 -6.44 16.97
C LEU A 573 -21.52 -5.48 17.68
N SER A 574 -22.82 -5.74 17.62
CA SER A 574 -23.85 -4.92 18.26
C SER A 574 -23.90 -4.99 19.79
N LEU A 575 -22.93 -5.66 20.42
CA LEU A 575 -22.85 -5.82 21.88
C LEU A 575 -22.26 -4.59 22.58
N ARG A 576 -21.38 -3.85 21.90
CA ARG A 576 -20.78 -2.62 22.44
C ARG A 576 -20.30 -1.69 21.31
N PRO A 577 -20.05 -0.40 21.61
CA PRO A 577 -19.53 0.55 20.63
C PRO A 577 -18.13 0.20 20.12
N ASP A 578 -17.27 -0.41 20.91
CA ASP A 578 -15.91 -0.76 20.49
C ASP A 578 -15.80 -2.18 19.92
N ALA A 579 -14.91 -2.37 18.94
CA ALA A 579 -14.64 -3.68 18.40
C ALA A 579 -14.00 -4.61 19.44
N PHE A 580 -14.25 -5.91 19.32
CA PHE A 580 -13.55 -6.94 20.08
C PHE A 580 -12.24 -7.27 19.39
N ARG A 581 -11.13 -7.25 20.13
CA ARG A 581 -9.84 -7.69 19.60
C ARG A 581 -9.78 -9.22 19.68
N CYS A 582 -9.79 -9.86 18.51
CA CYS A 582 -9.83 -11.31 18.39
C CYS A 582 -8.51 -11.89 17.86
N LEU A 583 -8.07 -13.00 18.45
CA LEU A 583 -7.09 -13.90 17.85
C LEU A 583 -7.82 -14.92 16.97
N ILE A 584 -7.39 -15.08 15.71
CA ILE A 584 -7.98 -16.06 14.80
C ILE A 584 -7.18 -17.36 14.90
N GLY A 585 -7.85 -18.45 15.28
CA GLY A 585 -7.34 -19.81 15.17
C GLY A 585 -7.87 -20.51 13.94
N ALA A 586 -7.02 -21.29 13.26
CA ALA A 586 -7.46 -22.17 12.17
C ALA A 586 -6.81 -23.55 12.28
N ALA A 587 -7.60 -24.59 12.05
CA ALA A 587 -7.13 -25.96 11.92
C ALA A 587 -7.98 -26.73 10.90
N ALA A 588 -7.45 -27.83 10.37
CA ALA A 588 -8.16 -28.68 9.44
C ALA A 588 -7.79 -30.14 9.65
N ALA A 589 -8.76 -31.03 9.43
CA ALA A 589 -8.56 -32.46 9.47
C ALA A 589 -9.42 -33.15 8.40
N SER A 590 -8.91 -34.26 7.86
CA SER A 590 -9.59 -35.05 6.85
C SER A 590 -10.03 -36.40 7.42
N ARG A 591 -11.21 -36.86 7.04
CA ARG A 591 -11.71 -38.22 7.35
C ARG A 591 -12.34 -38.88 6.15
N ARG A 592 -12.44 -40.21 6.18
CA ARG A 592 -13.28 -40.94 5.23
C ARG A 592 -14.73 -40.52 5.42
N SER A 593 -15.45 -40.37 4.31
CA SER A 593 -16.86 -40.03 4.33
C SER A 593 -17.70 -41.30 4.20
N SER A 594 -18.90 -41.27 4.78
CA SER A 594 -19.91 -42.33 4.63
C SER A 594 -20.70 -42.23 3.33
N SER A 595 -20.51 -41.16 2.54
CA SER A 595 -21.18 -40.98 1.25
C SER A 595 -20.56 -41.89 0.18
N PRO A 596 -21.39 -42.62 -0.61
CA PRO A 596 -20.91 -43.45 -1.73
C PRO A 596 -20.14 -42.67 -2.80
N HIS A 597 -20.41 -41.37 -2.94
CA HIS A 597 -19.88 -40.51 -4.00
C HIS A 597 -18.71 -39.63 -3.54
N VAL A 598 -18.41 -39.60 -2.24
CA VAL A 598 -17.33 -38.80 -1.66
C VAL A 598 -16.51 -39.70 -0.74
N ALA A 599 -15.34 -40.14 -1.22
CA ALA A 599 -14.46 -41.04 -0.47
C ALA A 599 -13.92 -40.41 0.83
N SER A 600 -13.58 -39.13 0.80
CA SER A 600 -13.05 -38.40 1.96
C SER A 600 -13.42 -36.92 1.93
N VAL A 601 -13.56 -36.35 3.12
CA VAL A 601 -13.88 -34.95 3.35
C VAL A 601 -12.80 -34.28 4.18
N THR A 602 -12.55 -33.00 3.92
CA THR A 602 -11.70 -32.14 4.75
C THR A 602 -12.58 -31.12 5.45
N ILE A 603 -12.52 -31.12 6.77
CA ILE A 603 -13.19 -30.15 7.63
C ILE A 603 -12.14 -29.13 8.06
N ARG A 604 -12.37 -27.86 7.73
CA ARG A 604 -11.60 -26.72 8.24
C ARG A 604 -12.46 -26.02 9.29
N SER A 605 -11.87 -25.73 10.45
CA SER A 605 -12.48 -24.95 11.51
C SER A 605 -11.68 -23.66 11.70
N GLU A 606 -12.36 -22.52 11.68
CA GLU A 606 -11.84 -21.20 11.99
C GLU A 606 -12.58 -20.64 13.20
N ILE A 607 -11.83 -20.15 14.19
CA ILE A 607 -12.35 -19.63 15.46
C ILE A 607 -11.79 -18.23 15.70
N TRP A 608 -12.61 -17.31 16.18
CA TRP A 608 -12.18 -15.97 16.58
C TRP A 608 -12.32 -15.86 18.08
N LEU A 609 -11.19 -15.71 18.77
CA LEU A 609 -11.10 -15.83 20.21
C LEU A 609 -10.87 -14.48 20.86
N CYS A 610 -11.66 -14.13 21.86
CA CYS A 610 -11.57 -12.87 22.59
C CYS A 610 -11.86 -13.12 24.07
N PRO A 611 -10.91 -12.82 24.99
CA PRO A 611 -11.08 -13.13 26.40
C PRO A 611 -12.15 -12.27 27.10
N GLU A 612 -12.55 -11.17 26.48
CA GLU A 612 -13.55 -10.21 26.98
C GLU A 612 -14.99 -10.76 26.89
N VAL A 613 -15.20 -11.99 26.42
CA VAL A 613 -16.52 -12.63 26.30
C VAL A 613 -16.51 -13.97 27.00
N PRO A 614 -17.57 -14.39 27.72
CA PRO A 614 -17.65 -15.73 28.30
C PRO A 614 -17.36 -16.81 27.25
N PHE A 615 -16.66 -17.87 27.65
CA PHE A 615 -16.17 -18.95 26.78
C PHE A 615 -15.16 -18.53 25.71
N GLY A 616 -14.88 -17.22 25.59
CA GLY A 616 -13.78 -16.68 24.80
C GLY A 616 -13.97 -16.76 23.30
N ILE A 617 -15.20 -16.99 22.81
CA ILE A 617 -15.51 -17.25 21.40
C ILE A 617 -16.44 -16.18 20.82
N VAL A 618 -15.98 -15.56 19.73
CA VAL A 618 -16.70 -14.52 18.99
C VAL A 618 -17.26 -15.04 17.67
N LEU A 619 -16.55 -15.96 17.01
CA LEU A 619 -16.98 -16.56 15.76
C LEU A 619 -16.44 -17.97 15.66
N TRP A 620 -17.28 -18.88 15.17
CA TRP A 620 -16.91 -20.24 14.83
C TRP A 620 -17.43 -20.58 13.44
N ASP A 621 -16.53 -20.77 12.48
CA ASP A 621 -16.84 -21.17 11.10
C ASP A 621 -16.25 -22.54 10.80
N THR A 622 -17.09 -23.47 10.35
CA THR A 622 -16.67 -24.79 9.91
C THR A 622 -17.04 -24.99 8.45
N GLN A 623 -16.05 -25.41 7.66
CA GLN A 623 -16.19 -25.64 6.23
C GLN A 623 -15.81 -27.07 5.90
N THR A 624 -16.73 -27.81 5.31
CA THR A 624 -16.51 -29.17 4.81
C THR A 624 -16.35 -29.12 3.30
N THR A 625 -15.25 -29.69 2.81
CA THR A 625 -14.93 -29.79 1.38
C THR A 625 -14.66 -31.23 1.00
N ASN A 626 -14.87 -31.56 -0.28
CA ASN A 626 -14.39 -32.82 -0.83
C ASN A 626 -12.85 -32.80 -0.80
N ALA A 627 -12.22 -33.81 -0.20
CA ALA A 627 -10.77 -33.79 0.02
C ALA A 627 -9.96 -33.85 -1.29
N SER A 628 -10.50 -34.46 -2.36
CA SER A 628 -9.81 -34.56 -3.65
C SER A 628 -10.06 -33.35 -4.55
N THR A 629 -11.32 -32.92 -4.70
CA THR A 629 -11.70 -31.84 -5.62
C THR A 629 -11.66 -30.45 -4.98
N ARG A 630 -11.59 -30.37 -3.65
CA ARG A 630 -11.77 -29.14 -2.85
C ARG A 630 -13.12 -28.45 -3.05
N ALA A 631 -14.09 -29.12 -3.69
CA ALA A 631 -15.43 -28.58 -3.85
C ALA A 631 -16.10 -28.40 -2.47
N PRO A 632 -16.76 -27.25 -2.22
CA PRO A 632 -17.50 -27.03 -0.98
C PRO A 632 -18.69 -28.00 -0.89
N LEU A 633 -18.86 -28.62 0.27
CA LEU A 633 -19.95 -29.56 0.56
C LEU A 633 -20.91 -29.00 1.60
N ALA A 634 -20.38 -28.38 2.65
CA ALA A 634 -21.17 -27.71 3.69
C ALA A 634 -20.34 -26.59 4.33
N SER A 635 -21.02 -25.56 4.82
CA SER A 635 -20.40 -24.50 5.63
C SER A 635 -21.37 -24.13 6.74
N ARG A 636 -20.86 -23.91 7.94
CA ARG A 636 -21.63 -23.39 9.06
C ARG A 636 -20.82 -22.32 9.75
N ARG A 637 -21.36 -21.10 9.76
CA ARG A 637 -20.78 -19.95 10.45
C ARG A 637 -21.71 -19.49 11.56
N LEU A 638 -21.20 -19.49 12.77
CA LEU A 638 -21.85 -18.99 13.97
C LEU A 638 -21.08 -17.78 14.48
N THR A 639 -21.76 -16.66 14.70
CA THR A 639 -21.18 -15.40 15.18
C THR A 639 -21.88 -14.98 16.45
N LEU A 640 -21.12 -14.48 17.41
CA LEU A 640 -21.61 -13.96 18.67
C LEU A 640 -22.68 -12.88 18.43
N ALA A 641 -23.89 -13.17 18.88
CA ALA A 641 -25.05 -12.29 18.76
C ALA A 641 -25.49 -11.71 20.10
N ARG A 642 -25.35 -12.47 21.19
CA ARG A 642 -25.67 -12.05 22.57
C ARG A 642 -24.67 -12.62 23.55
N ALA A 643 -24.49 -11.92 24.67
CA ALA A 643 -23.74 -12.38 25.83
C ALA A 643 -24.45 -11.90 27.10
N GLY A 644 -24.37 -12.68 28.18
CA GLY A 644 -24.91 -12.27 29.49
C GLY A 644 -24.11 -11.13 30.10
N ARG A 645 -22.79 -11.13 29.89
CA ARG A 645 -21.89 -10.03 30.26
C ARG A 645 -20.70 -9.92 29.31
N ILE A 646 -20.04 -8.77 29.35
CA ILE A 646 -18.70 -8.56 28.81
C ILE A 646 -17.73 -8.61 29.98
N LEU A 647 -16.69 -9.43 29.85
CA LEU A 647 -15.67 -9.60 30.87
C LEU A 647 -14.65 -8.48 30.76
N GLU A 648 -14.22 -7.95 31.91
CA GLU A 648 -13.03 -7.09 31.93
C GLU A 648 -11.80 -7.95 31.66
N THR A 649 -10.87 -7.43 30.87
CA THR A 649 -9.58 -8.09 30.66
C THR A 649 -8.86 -8.15 32.02
N PRO A 650 -8.42 -9.32 32.49
CA PRO A 650 -7.69 -9.44 33.75
C PRO A 650 -6.36 -8.67 33.75
#